data_AF-A0A087BCV7-F1
#
_entry.id   AF-A0A087BCV7-F1
#
_cell.length_a   1.000
_cell.length_b   1.000
_cell.length_c   1.000
_cell.angle_alpha   90.00
_cell.angle_beta   90.00
_cell.angle_gamma   90.00
#
_symmetry.space_group_name_H-M   'P 1'
#
loop_
_entity.id
_entity.type
_entity.pdbx_description
1 polymer ?
#
loop_
_entity_poly.entity_id
_entity_poly.type
_entity_poly.pdbx_seq_one_letter_code
_entity_poly.pdbx_strand_id
1 'polypeptide(L)'
;MSEQQMAFDFAAQEPVGSDAWIAALEPTDHDAMELDEVDVAALDAQAAMKLWTKVAAWVESDQIAYYLEDAPVSSDAAYDARMRFLQALEAAFPQLDTPQSPTHRVGGTFSNEFASVRHPSRMMSLDDVFSIEELRAWYEGVRKDLHWPDGKGLPMTCEVKIDGLALNLIYRDGVLEQGLTRGDGVTGEDITLNVRTIGSIPSRLAGPEGDIPHLVEIRGEVFMRWDDFKALNERNEAEGKAPFANPRNAAAGSLRQKDPRVTASRPLSFYAHGIGMLEWGDGKPVDAVDVVDDQSQAYDLYKRWGIPVSPHNRKVSDFSEILDMIDYYGQHRGDIEHALDGIVVKVDDLALQRALGATSRAPRWAIAYKYPPEEVNTLLRNIVVQVGRTGRITPVAVLQPVYVAGSTVARTTLHNGYEVQRKGILIGDTVVVRKAGDVIPELVGPVLERRKGREDQLREFVMPTHCPSCGALLKPAKEGDKDLRCPNSEYCPAQLSERIINLASRKAFDIEHLGEQSAIALTNPEDNRPDDTDSYAPDIREIVVGPGEEPAPYKPAAGLELPEPQRPVLTSEADVFALTAPKLKDVQVWREAPIIELQTVTDANGKKKPVRKRLGGSGLWHQVPAFWTNPVEAKKKSKKELEALAAQNATERRLDEAYEQVTAAQIGEENAMGRARDYAREYPQYTVPADALVIREEVKTARDGSRTVRPVYVAPTETTRSLIEELDKARTAPLERVLVALSIRHLGLPTARLIAKRFPSLDAIAHASVEDLTQIDGIGEEIAQAVVDWFASADDLESWHGGILAAWKAAGVGRHAEPVHELEQTLAGKTVVVTGSLENYSRDSAKEAIVERGGKAAGSVSKKTDWVVVGANAGSKAAKAEELGIPMLNEDQFKELLETGAVTGPVTGDVSAPGQDE
;
A
#
# COMPACT_ATOMS: atom_id res chain seq x y z
N MET A 1 35.45 62.69 -34.55
CA MET A 1 35.18 61.25 -34.54
C MET A 1 34.82 60.91 -33.12
N SER A 2 33.53 60.71 -32.86
CA SER A 2 32.91 60.85 -31.53
C SER A 2 33.07 59.61 -30.66
N GLU A 3 33.08 59.85 -29.36
CA GLU A 3 33.14 58.92 -28.21
C GLU A 3 32.03 57.84 -28.18
N GLN A 4 31.19 57.72 -29.21
CA GLN A 4 30.11 56.75 -29.30
C GLN A 4 30.51 55.40 -29.88
N GLN A 5 31.77 55.21 -30.28
CA GLN A 5 32.25 53.96 -30.87
C GLN A 5 33.16 53.14 -29.93
N MET A 6 33.26 53.55 -28.65
CA MET A 6 33.91 52.80 -27.57
C MET A 6 32.91 52.29 -26.51
N ALA A 7 31.60 52.43 -26.72
CA ALA A 7 30.56 52.06 -25.76
C ALA A 7 29.67 50.90 -26.27
N PHE A 8 30.28 49.84 -26.80
CA PHE A 8 29.56 48.63 -27.22
C PHE A 8 30.23 47.31 -26.78
N ASP A 9 31.15 47.36 -25.82
CA ASP A 9 31.68 46.19 -25.11
C ASP A 9 31.75 46.54 -23.61
N PHE A 10 31.34 45.60 -22.76
CA PHE A 10 31.07 45.71 -21.30
C PHE A 10 29.63 46.10 -20.90
N ALA A 11 28.66 45.25 -21.27
CA ALA A 11 27.63 44.89 -20.29
C ALA A 11 28.36 44.11 -19.18
N ALA A 12 28.27 44.57 -17.94
CA ALA A 12 28.85 43.86 -16.80
C ALA A 12 28.22 42.47 -16.73
N GLN A 13 28.99 41.42 -17.07
CA GLN A 13 28.60 40.06 -16.73
C GLN A 13 28.51 40.00 -15.21
N GLU A 14 27.32 39.70 -14.69
CA GLU A 14 27.14 39.41 -13.27
C GLU A 14 28.15 38.34 -12.86
N PRO A 15 28.83 38.48 -11.71
CA PRO A 15 29.88 37.55 -11.34
C PRO A 15 29.30 36.13 -11.23
N VAL A 16 29.97 35.20 -11.91
CA VAL A 16 29.61 33.77 -11.92
C VAL A 16 29.50 33.25 -10.48
N GLY A 17 28.38 32.60 -10.16
CA GLY A 17 28.08 32.11 -8.80
C GLY A 17 27.34 33.11 -7.88
N SER A 18 27.08 34.35 -8.32
CA SER A 18 26.23 35.29 -7.59
C SER A 18 24.73 34.96 -7.68
N ASP A 19 23.92 35.40 -6.72
CA ASP A 19 22.46 35.18 -6.73
C ASP A 19 21.78 35.70 -8.00
N ALA A 20 22.22 36.84 -8.53
CA ALA A 20 21.70 37.41 -9.79
C ALA A 20 22.04 36.53 -11.01
N TRP A 21 23.26 35.98 -11.04
CA TRP A 21 23.67 35.03 -12.08
C TRP A 21 22.89 33.71 -11.99
N ILE A 22 22.76 33.16 -10.78
CA ILE A 22 21.98 31.92 -10.53
C ILE A 22 20.52 32.09 -10.97
N ALA A 23 19.91 33.25 -10.69
CA ALA A 23 18.55 33.55 -11.11
C ALA A 23 18.42 33.60 -12.65
N ALA A 24 19.40 34.20 -13.34
CA ALA A 24 19.39 34.39 -14.79
C ALA A 24 19.65 33.10 -15.60
N LEU A 25 20.19 32.04 -14.99
CA LEU A 25 20.43 30.76 -15.65
C LEU A 25 19.15 30.14 -16.25
N GLU A 26 19.23 29.62 -17.46
CA GLU A 26 18.15 28.95 -18.18
C GLU A 26 18.58 27.51 -18.57
N PRO A 27 17.65 26.56 -18.80
CA PRO A 27 17.97 25.17 -19.13
C PRO A 27 18.47 24.99 -20.57
N THR A 28 19.33 25.90 -21.06
CA THR A 28 19.94 25.84 -22.39
C THR A 28 21.25 25.05 -22.38
N ASP A 29 21.70 24.64 -23.55
CA ASP A 29 23.03 24.03 -23.71
C ASP A 29 24.17 25.01 -23.39
N HIS A 30 23.95 26.31 -23.62
CA HIS A 30 24.96 27.35 -23.36
C HIS A 30 25.22 27.50 -21.86
N ASP A 31 24.15 27.73 -21.09
CA ASP A 31 24.19 27.90 -19.64
C ASP A 31 24.68 26.62 -18.93
N ALA A 32 24.37 25.44 -19.49
CA ALA A 32 24.91 24.18 -19.00
C ALA A 32 26.44 24.11 -19.11
N MET A 33 27.02 24.71 -20.15
CA MET A 33 28.48 24.80 -20.30
C MET A 33 29.09 25.84 -19.36
N GLU A 34 28.38 26.94 -19.06
CA GLU A 34 28.87 27.96 -18.13
C GLU A 34 29.00 27.42 -16.69
N LEU A 35 28.29 26.34 -16.33
CA LEU A 35 28.44 25.67 -15.04
C LEU A 35 29.88 25.18 -14.78
N ASP A 36 30.65 24.85 -15.82
CA ASP A 36 32.05 24.43 -15.69
C ASP A 36 32.97 25.59 -15.24
N GLU A 37 32.54 26.86 -15.34
CA GLU A 37 33.30 28.05 -14.90
C GLU A 37 33.05 28.42 -13.44
N VAL A 38 32.08 27.77 -12.77
CA VAL A 38 31.73 28.05 -11.38
C VAL A 38 32.74 27.42 -10.42
N ASP A 39 33.37 28.24 -9.58
CA ASP A 39 34.17 27.73 -8.46
C ASP A 39 33.26 27.31 -7.29
N VAL A 40 32.90 26.02 -7.28
CA VAL A 40 32.01 25.42 -6.27
C VAL A 40 32.55 25.62 -4.84
N ALA A 41 33.86 25.67 -4.65
CA ALA A 41 34.46 25.84 -3.32
C ALA A 41 34.31 27.27 -2.76
N ALA A 42 34.00 28.25 -3.62
CA ALA A 42 33.78 29.64 -3.25
C ALA A 42 32.31 29.98 -2.96
N LEU A 43 31.38 29.05 -3.20
CA LEU A 43 29.96 29.24 -2.94
C LEU A 43 29.66 29.18 -1.44
N ASP A 44 28.62 29.91 -1.01
CA ASP A 44 28.00 29.65 0.29
C ASP A 44 26.92 28.56 0.20
N ALA A 45 26.45 28.09 1.35
CA ALA A 45 25.48 27.00 1.41
C ALA A 45 24.12 27.35 0.76
N GLN A 46 23.73 28.63 0.75
CA GLN A 46 22.44 29.06 0.21
C GLN A 46 22.50 29.13 -1.33
N ALA A 47 23.57 29.71 -1.88
CA ALA A 47 23.85 29.73 -3.31
C ALA A 47 24.02 28.31 -3.88
N ALA A 48 24.75 27.44 -3.17
CA ALA A 48 24.93 26.05 -3.54
C ALA A 48 23.59 25.29 -3.59
N MET A 49 22.71 25.50 -2.62
CA MET A 49 21.39 24.87 -2.60
C MET A 49 20.49 25.36 -3.73
N LYS A 50 20.44 26.67 -4.03
CA LYS A 50 19.69 27.22 -5.17
C LYS A 50 20.17 26.64 -6.50
N LEU A 51 21.49 26.59 -6.71
CA LEU A 51 22.10 25.99 -7.91
C LEU A 51 21.77 24.52 -8.02
N TRP A 52 21.92 23.76 -6.94
CA TRP A 52 21.62 22.33 -6.91
C TRP A 52 20.17 22.07 -7.28
N THR A 53 19.20 22.76 -6.65
CA THR A 53 17.76 22.59 -6.94
C THR A 53 17.45 22.86 -8.41
N LYS A 54 18.03 23.93 -8.98
CA LYS A 54 17.80 24.32 -10.37
C LYS A 54 18.39 23.31 -11.36
N VAL A 55 19.66 22.93 -11.18
CA VAL A 55 20.35 22.00 -12.07
C VAL A 55 19.80 20.57 -11.93
N ALA A 56 19.44 20.13 -10.73
CA ALA A 56 18.80 18.83 -10.51
C ALA A 56 17.47 18.73 -11.26
N ALA A 57 16.64 19.78 -11.21
CA ALA A 57 15.38 19.83 -11.96
C ALA A 57 15.59 19.75 -13.49
N TRP A 58 16.68 20.35 -14.01
CA TRP A 58 17.03 20.25 -15.43
C TRP A 58 17.46 18.84 -15.80
N VAL A 59 18.35 18.23 -15.03
CA VAL A 59 18.82 16.85 -15.25
C VAL A 59 17.65 15.87 -15.21
N GLU A 60 16.72 16.01 -14.27
CA GLU A 60 15.53 15.18 -14.22
C GLU A 60 14.65 15.37 -15.46
N SER A 61 14.49 16.62 -15.93
CA SER A 61 13.74 16.93 -17.15
C SER A 61 14.40 16.33 -18.38
N ASP A 62 15.74 16.40 -18.48
CA ASP A 62 16.52 15.79 -19.56
C ASP A 62 16.37 14.26 -19.54
N GLN A 63 16.43 13.64 -18.37
CA GLN A 63 16.20 12.20 -18.20
C GLN A 63 14.80 11.80 -18.64
N ILE A 64 13.77 12.59 -18.34
CA ILE A 64 12.41 12.34 -18.81
C ILE A 64 12.34 12.46 -20.33
N ALA A 65 12.84 13.55 -20.92
CA ALA A 65 12.83 13.76 -22.36
C ALA A 65 13.56 12.62 -23.11
N TYR A 66 14.71 12.17 -22.59
CA TYR A 66 15.53 11.12 -23.18
C TYR A 66 14.94 9.72 -22.99
N TYR A 67 14.63 9.31 -21.75
CA TYR A 67 14.21 7.93 -21.44
C TYR A 67 12.69 7.68 -21.55
N LEU A 68 11.87 8.72 -21.41
CA LEU A 68 10.40 8.64 -21.39
C LEU A 68 9.80 9.04 -22.74
N GLU A 69 10.24 10.18 -23.29
CA GLU A 69 9.63 10.80 -24.48
C GLU A 69 10.33 10.45 -25.79
N ASP A 70 11.53 9.86 -25.73
CA ASP A 70 12.42 9.60 -26.88
C ASP A 70 12.66 10.88 -27.73
N ALA A 71 12.68 12.02 -27.04
CA ALA A 71 12.72 13.37 -27.62
C ALA A 71 13.65 14.27 -26.78
N PRO A 72 14.97 14.01 -26.76
CA PRO A 72 15.92 14.76 -25.95
C PRO A 72 15.87 16.26 -26.25
N VAL A 73 15.76 17.06 -25.18
CA VAL A 73 15.67 18.53 -25.24
C VAL A 73 17.02 19.23 -25.03
N SER A 74 18.04 18.49 -24.59
CA SER A 74 19.42 18.95 -24.41
C SER A 74 20.39 18.02 -25.12
N SER A 75 21.57 18.54 -25.49
CA SER A 75 22.64 17.68 -26.02
C SER A 75 23.28 16.84 -24.91
N ASP A 76 23.86 15.69 -25.30
CA ASP A 76 24.62 14.83 -24.38
C ASP A 76 25.71 15.61 -23.62
N ALA A 77 26.35 16.59 -24.27
CA ALA A 77 27.36 17.43 -23.64
C ALA A 77 26.77 18.33 -22.54
N ALA A 78 25.61 18.92 -22.77
CA ALA A 78 24.91 19.74 -21.78
C ALA A 78 24.42 18.89 -20.60
N TYR A 79 23.88 17.71 -20.88
CA TYR A 79 23.50 16.74 -19.84
C TYR A 79 24.70 16.34 -18.97
N ASP A 80 25.81 15.97 -19.59
CA ASP A 80 27.03 15.57 -18.89
C ASP A 80 27.61 16.71 -18.05
N ALA A 81 27.56 17.95 -18.53
CA ALA A 81 28.00 19.11 -17.74
C ALA A 81 27.12 19.35 -16.51
N ARG A 82 25.79 19.28 -16.66
CA ARG A 82 24.86 19.39 -15.52
C ARG A 82 25.07 18.27 -14.50
N MET A 83 25.27 17.04 -14.96
CA MET A 83 25.56 15.88 -14.09
C MET A 83 26.89 16.01 -13.35
N ARG A 84 27.97 16.39 -14.05
CA ARG A 84 29.27 16.64 -13.43
C ARG A 84 29.20 17.76 -12.40
N PHE A 85 28.44 18.82 -12.69
CA PHE A 85 28.28 19.95 -11.80
C PHE A 85 27.50 19.57 -10.51
N LEU A 86 26.42 18.78 -10.63
CA LEU A 86 25.70 18.26 -9.45
C LEU A 86 26.61 17.40 -8.56
N GLN A 87 27.40 16.50 -9.15
CA GLN A 87 28.36 15.69 -8.42
C GLN A 87 29.42 16.55 -7.70
N ALA A 88 29.86 17.64 -8.33
CA ALA A 88 30.80 18.57 -7.73
C ALA A 88 30.17 19.35 -6.54
N LEU A 89 28.93 19.79 -6.68
CA LEU A 89 28.17 20.45 -5.61
C LEU A 89 27.96 19.51 -4.41
N GLU A 90 27.54 18.27 -4.65
CA GLU A 90 27.31 17.27 -3.60
C GLU A 90 28.60 16.90 -2.86
N ALA A 91 29.72 16.80 -3.59
CA ALA A 91 31.02 16.56 -2.98
C ALA A 91 31.49 17.72 -2.09
N ALA A 92 31.21 18.96 -2.48
CA ALA A 92 31.58 20.16 -1.72
C ALA A 92 30.61 20.46 -0.56
N PHE A 93 29.33 20.11 -0.71
CA PHE A 93 28.26 20.34 0.26
C PHE A 93 27.52 19.02 0.55
N PRO A 94 28.05 18.15 1.43
CA PRO A 94 27.51 16.80 1.67
C PRO A 94 26.04 16.76 2.11
N GLN A 95 25.50 17.85 2.64
CA GLN A 95 24.07 17.97 2.96
C GLN A 95 23.14 17.95 1.73
N LEU A 96 23.68 18.21 0.53
CA LEU A 96 22.96 18.13 -0.75
C LEU A 96 22.98 16.72 -1.33
N ASP A 97 23.92 15.87 -0.88
CA ASP A 97 24.04 14.47 -1.28
C ASP A 97 22.93 13.63 -0.63
N THR A 98 21.77 13.63 -1.26
CA THR A 98 20.59 12.89 -0.80
C THR A 98 20.39 11.63 -1.65
N PRO A 99 19.84 10.53 -1.12
CA PRO A 99 19.50 9.34 -1.91
C PRO A 99 18.59 9.63 -3.12
N GLN A 100 17.90 10.77 -3.11
CA GLN A 100 17.00 11.23 -4.16
C GLN A 100 17.73 11.94 -5.30
N SER A 101 19.01 12.31 -5.14
CA SER A 101 19.75 13.03 -6.17
C SER A 101 19.75 12.29 -7.51
N PRO A 102 19.61 13.00 -8.65
CA PRO A 102 19.81 12.41 -9.97
C PRO A 102 21.17 11.73 -10.14
N THR A 103 22.18 12.10 -9.35
CA THR A 103 23.55 11.53 -9.40
C THR A 103 23.62 10.07 -8.94
N HIS A 104 22.67 9.62 -8.11
CA HIS A 104 22.58 8.22 -7.66
C HIS A 104 21.80 7.31 -8.62
N ARG A 105 21.20 7.86 -9.68
CA ARG A 105 20.36 7.11 -10.62
C ARG A 105 21.13 6.82 -11.91
N VAL A 106 21.56 5.57 -12.11
CA VAL A 106 22.30 5.16 -13.31
C VAL A 106 21.35 4.58 -14.37
N GLY A 107 21.42 5.09 -15.61
CA GLY A 107 20.96 4.39 -16.81
C GLY A 107 19.44 4.25 -17.03
N GLY A 108 18.62 5.17 -16.52
CA GLY A 108 17.17 5.14 -16.75
C GLY A 108 16.41 4.00 -16.06
N THR A 109 17.08 3.23 -15.19
CA THR A 109 16.39 2.29 -14.29
C THR A 109 15.71 3.07 -13.17
N PHE A 110 14.39 3.17 -13.24
CA PHE A 110 13.56 3.74 -12.18
C PHE A 110 13.62 2.85 -10.93
N SER A 111 13.74 3.48 -9.75
CA SER A 111 13.77 2.79 -8.46
C SER A 111 12.56 1.86 -8.28
N ASN A 112 12.78 0.72 -7.61
CA ASN A 112 11.72 -0.21 -7.26
C ASN A 112 10.90 0.21 -6.02
N GLU A 113 11.32 1.27 -5.32
CA GLU A 113 10.76 1.73 -4.06
C GLU A 113 10.56 3.26 -4.06
N PHE A 114 9.44 3.72 -3.50
CA PHE A 114 9.18 5.14 -3.25
C PHE A 114 9.73 5.54 -1.89
N ALA A 115 10.57 6.57 -1.85
CA ALA A 115 11.10 7.08 -0.60
C ALA A 115 9.99 7.67 0.27
N SER A 116 10.05 7.43 1.59
CA SER A 116 9.15 8.08 2.55
C SER A 116 9.72 9.45 2.92
N VAL A 117 8.95 10.51 2.71
CA VAL A 117 9.35 11.90 2.91
C VAL A 117 8.35 12.59 3.82
N ARG A 118 8.85 13.32 4.82
CA ARG A 118 8.01 14.11 5.73
C ARG A 118 7.48 15.35 5.01
N HIS A 119 6.19 15.64 5.16
CA HIS A 119 5.61 16.87 4.63
C HIS A 119 6.11 18.10 5.42
N PRO A 120 6.37 19.24 4.76
CA PRO A 120 6.70 20.50 5.44
C PRO A 120 5.61 20.92 6.43
N SER A 121 4.34 20.79 6.04
CA SER A 121 3.21 20.93 6.96
C SER A 121 2.29 19.70 6.93
N ARG A 122 1.68 19.38 8.08
CA ARG A 122 0.84 18.17 8.23
C ARG A 122 -0.37 18.23 7.29
N MET A 123 -0.63 17.13 6.57
CA MET A 123 -1.87 16.91 5.82
C MET A 123 -2.90 16.22 6.71
N MET A 124 -4.06 16.85 6.90
CA MET A 124 -5.13 16.31 7.74
C MET A 124 -6.20 15.60 6.90
N SER A 125 -7.00 14.75 7.55
CA SER A 125 -8.26 14.25 6.98
C SER A 125 -9.37 15.26 7.23
N LEU A 126 -10.48 15.15 6.53
CA LEU A 126 -11.74 15.78 6.93
C LEU A 126 -12.54 14.83 7.83
N ASP A 127 -13.35 15.40 8.72
CA ASP A 127 -14.44 14.69 9.37
C ASP A 127 -15.64 14.64 8.42
N ASP A 128 -16.43 13.56 8.53
CA ASP A 128 -17.58 13.30 7.66
C ASP A 128 -18.89 13.53 8.41
N VAL A 129 -19.87 14.10 7.71
CA VAL A 129 -21.29 14.12 8.11
C VAL A 129 -22.13 13.45 7.03
N PHE A 130 -23.21 12.78 7.43
CA PHE A 130 -24.04 11.95 6.54
C PHE A 130 -25.49 12.43 6.46
N SER A 131 -25.83 13.50 7.18
CA SER A 131 -27.15 14.12 7.12
C SER A 131 -27.08 15.65 7.12
N ILE A 132 -28.16 16.28 6.67
CA ILE A 132 -28.30 17.73 6.67
C ILE A 132 -28.38 18.28 8.10
N GLU A 133 -28.95 17.51 9.03
CA GLU A 133 -29.02 17.86 10.45
C GLU A 133 -27.63 17.88 11.10
N GLU A 134 -26.79 16.88 10.81
CA GLU A 134 -25.40 16.83 11.28
C GLU A 134 -24.58 17.99 10.72
N LEU A 135 -24.73 18.28 9.40
CA LEU A 135 -24.06 19.41 8.76
C LEU A 135 -24.50 20.75 9.37
N ARG A 136 -25.79 20.91 9.66
CA ARG A 136 -26.33 22.11 10.33
C ARG A 136 -25.77 22.23 11.74
N ALA A 137 -25.72 21.14 12.51
CA ALA A 137 -25.17 21.15 13.86
C ALA A 137 -23.69 21.56 13.86
N TRP A 138 -22.90 21.08 12.89
CA TRP A 138 -21.52 21.52 12.69
C TRP A 138 -21.44 23.02 12.35
N TYR A 139 -22.24 23.50 11.39
CA TYR A 139 -22.24 24.91 10.95
C TYR A 139 -22.57 25.86 12.11
N GLU A 140 -23.61 25.55 12.89
CA GLU A 140 -23.97 26.34 14.09
C GLU A 140 -22.89 26.25 15.18
N GLY A 141 -22.24 25.08 15.33
CA GLY A 141 -21.11 24.90 16.23
C GLY A 141 -19.93 25.82 15.88
N VAL A 142 -19.56 25.88 14.59
CA VAL A 142 -18.51 26.78 14.09
C VAL A 142 -18.84 28.24 14.36
N ARG A 143 -20.07 28.67 14.05
CA ARG A 143 -20.53 30.04 14.32
C ARG A 143 -20.45 30.39 15.80
N LYS A 144 -20.85 29.47 16.68
CA LYS A 144 -20.80 29.65 18.13
C LYS A 144 -19.36 29.74 18.64
N ASP A 145 -18.48 28.85 18.20
CA ASP A 145 -17.07 28.83 18.62
C ASP A 145 -16.34 30.13 18.22
N LEU A 146 -16.69 30.69 17.06
CA LEU A 146 -16.19 31.98 16.58
C LEU A 146 -16.88 33.19 17.21
N HIS A 147 -17.91 33.01 18.03
CA HIS A 147 -18.78 34.09 18.51
C HIS A 147 -19.31 34.97 17.36
N TRP A 148 -19.67 34.34 16.24
CA TRP A 148 -20.04 35.04 15.02
C TRP A 148 -21.41 35.73 15.16
N PRO A 149 -21.58 37.00 14.73
CA PRO A 149 -22.82 37.73 14.92
C PRO A 149 -24.04 37.06 14.25
N ASP A 150 -25.16 37.04 14.97
CA ASP A 150 -26.46 36.63 14.44
C ASP A 150 -26.87 37.53 13.27
N GLY A 151 -27.41 36.92 12.21
CA GLY A 151 -27.81 37.62 10.98
C GLY A 151 -26.67 38.06 10.06
N LYS A 152 -25.40 37.84 10.43
CA LYS A 152 -24.25 38.00 9.52
C LYS A 152 -23.88 36.64 8.90
N GLY A 153 -23.86 36.57 7.57
CA GLY A 153 -23.34 35.42 6.84
C GLY A 153 -21.88 35.13 7.22
N LEU A 154 -21.51 33.86 7.32
CA LEU A 154 -20.13 33.43 7.58
C LEU A 154 -19.49 33.09 6.22
N PRO A 155 -18.47 33.84 5.75
CA PRO A 155 -17.79 33.52 4.50
C PRO A 155 -17.20 32.13 4.53
N MET A 156 -17.59 31.31 3.56
CA MET A 156 -17.19 29.93 3.41
C MET A 156 -16.93 29.61 1.94
N THR A 157 -16.26 28.50 1.70
CA THR A 157 -16.12 27.89 0.39
C THR A 157 -16.75 26.51 0.38
N CYS A 158 -17.48 26.21 -0.70
CA CYS A 158 -18.00 24.89 -0.98
C CYS A 158 -17.37 24.33 -2.24
N GLU A 159 -16.98 23.06 -2.17
CA GLU A 159 -16.20 22.38 -3.20
C GLU A 159 -16.75 20.98 -3.42
N VAL A 160 -16.72 20.51 -4.67
CA VAL A 160 -17.01 19.10 -4.96
C VAL A 160 -15.93 18.23 -4.34
N LYS A 161 -16.33 17.21 -3.58
CA LYS A 161 -15.39 16.28 -2.97
C LYS A 161 -14.96 15.25 -4.01
N ILE A 162 -13.80 15.48 -4.61
CA ILE A 162 -13.24 14.64 -5.67
C ILE A 162 -12.90 13.25 -5.09
N ASP A 163 -13.36 12.18 -5.76
CA ASP A 163 -13.01 10.81 -5.37
C ASP A 163 -11.72 10.35 -6.07
N GLY A 164 -10.57 10.78 -5.52
CA GLY A 164 -9.25 10.54 -6.10
C GLY A 164 -8.19 10.12 -5.08
N LEU A 165 -6.96 10.60 -5.31
CA LEU A 165 -5.85 10.48 -4.38
C LEU A 165 -5.25 11.85 -4.06
N ALA A 166 -5.21 12.19 -2.77
CA ALA A 166 -4.58 13.41 -2.27
C ALA A 166 -3.08 13.48 -2.61
N LEU A 167 -2.66 14.64 -3.11
CA LEU A 167 -1.30 14.96 -3.53
C LEU A 167 -0.87 16.30 -2.95
N ASN A 168 0.37 16.39 -2.50
CA ASN A 168 1.01 17.62 -2.06
C ASN A 168 2.16 17.95 -3.02
N LEU A 169 2.07 19.09 -3.70
CA LEU A 169 3.10 19.61 -4.60
C LEU A 169 3.92 20.65 -3.86
N ILE A 170 5.23 20.49 -3.84
CA ILE A 170 6.17 21.41 -3.21
C ILE A 170 6.92 22.13 -4.33
N TYR A 171 6.72 23.45 -4.40
CA TYR A 171 7.48 24.31 -5.31
C TYR A 171 8.46 25.16 -4.50
N ARG A 172 9.71 25.24 -4.97
CA ARG A 172 10.69 26.21 -4.48
C ARG A 172 11.12 27.14 -5.59
N ASP A 173 11.08 28.44 -5.31
CA ASP A 173 11.39 29.51 -6.28
C ASP A 173 10.67 29.28 -7.62
N GLY A 174 9.41 28.82 -7.53
CA GLY A 174 8.55 28.52 -8.67
C GLY A 174 8.82 27.22 -9.41
N VAL A 175 9.81 26.41 -9.04
CA VAL A 175 10.10 25.12 -9.68
C VAL A 175 9.52 23.98 -8.87
N LEU A 176 8.85 23.02 -9.52
CA LEU A 176 8.35 21.82 -8.87
C LEU A 176 9.53 21.00 -8.35
N GLU A 177 9.68 20.98 -7.03
CA GLU A 177 10.73 20.24 -6.32
C GLU A 177 10.26 18.83 -6.01
N GLN A 178 9.08 18.68 -5.41
CA GLN A 178 8.57 17.37 -4.99
C GLN A 178 7.06 17.22 -5.18
N GLY A 179 6.64 15.98 -5.49
CA GLY A 179 5.25 15.55 -5.45
C GLY A 179 5.07 14.39 -4.47
N LEU A 180 4.34 14.61 -3.38
CA LEU A 180 4.20 13.65 -2.29
C LEU A 180 2.76 13.12 -2.18
N THR A 181 2.60 11.81 -2.03
CA THR A 181 1.31 11.25 -1.58
C THR A 181 1.05 11.64 -0.13
N ARG A 182 -0.20 11.58 0.34
CA ARG A 182 -0.54 11.92 1.74
C ARG A 182 0.12 11.01 2.79
N GLY A 183 0.28 9.72 2.48
CA GLY A 183 0.64 8.69 3.47
C GLY A 183 -0.20 8.75 4.76
N ASP A 184 0.48 8.90 5.91
CA ASP A 184 -0.16 9.02 7.23
C ASP A 184 -0.53 10.47 7.62
N GLY A 185 -0.27 11.43 6.73
CA GLY A 185 -0.50 12.86 6.91
C GLY A 185 0.71 13.62 7.48
N VAL A 186 1.71 12.92 8.01
CA VAL A 186 3.00 13.49 8.41
C VAL A 186 4.08 13.10 7.41
N THR A 187 4.06 11.84 6.97
CA THR A 187 4.99 11.26 6.01
C THR A 187 4.22 10.73 4.81
N GLY A 188 4.66 11.13 3.63
CA GLY A 188 4.17 10.73 2.33
C GLY A 188 5.18 9.90 1.54
N GLU A 189 4.74 9.33 0.43
CA GLU A 189 5.65 8.71 -0.55
C GLU A 189 6.03 9.75 -1.61
N ASP A 190 7.32 9.87 -1.92
CA ASP A 190 7.81 10.68 -3.04
C ASP A 190 7.51 10.00 -4.37
N ILE A 191 6.66 10.66 -5.16
CA ILE A 191 6.22 10.22 -6.48
C ILE A 191 6.48 11.30 -7.55
N THR A 192 7.49 12.14 -7.33
CA THR A 192 7.80 13.32 -8.16
C THR A 192 7.88 12.98 -9.65
N LEU A 193 8.58 11.89 -10.01
CA LEU A 193 8.69 11.47 -11.42
C LEU A 193 7.34 11.14 -12.05
N ASN A 194 6.44 10.48 -11.32
CA ASN A 194 5.10 10.15 -11.81
C ASN A 194 4.23 11.41 -11.93
N VAL A 195 4.35 12.33 -10.96
CA VAL A 195 3.66 13.62 -10.96
C VAL A 195 4.06 14.48 -12.15
N ARG A 196 5.35 14.52 -12.51
CA ARG A 196 5.85 15.25 -13.69
C ARG A 196 5.23 14.78 -15.01
N THR A 197 4.72 13.55 -15.07
CA THR A 197 4.01 13.04 -16.27
C THR A 197 2.56 13.54 -16.40
N ILE A 198 2.02 14.18 -15.37
CA ILE A 198 0.66 14.71 -15.38
C ILE A 198 0.67 16.07 -16.07
N GLY A 199 0.29 16.13 -17.35
CA GLY A 199 0.36 17.36 -18.15
C GLY A 199 -0.46 18.56 -17.64
N SER A 200 -1.36 18.36 -16.68
CA SER A 200 -2.09 19.47 -16.01
C SER A 200 -1.31 20.12 -14.86
N ILE A 201 -0.18 19.55 -14.44
CA ILE A 201 0.68 20.09 -13.38
C ILE A 201 1.90 20.76 -14.02
N PRO A 202 2.09 22.07 -13.84
CA PRO A 202 3.21 22.78 -14.43
C PRO A 202 4.53 22.45 -13.71
N SER A 203 5.62 22.23 -14.47
CA SER A 203 6.96 22.06 -13.90
C SER A 203 7.52 23.35 -13.29
N ARG A 204 7.07 24.50 -13.79
CA ARG A 204 7.37 25.83 -13.27
C ARG A 204 6.09 26.67 -13.16
N LEU A 205 5.89 27.31 -12.02
CA LEU A 205 4.77 28.23 -11.80
C LEU A 205 4.84 29.40 -12.78
N ALA A 206 3.70 29.75 -13.36
CA ALA A 206 3.57 30.91 -14.24
C ALA A 206 3.37 32.20 -13.42
N GLY A 207 3.72 33.37 -13.98
CA GLY A 207 3.47 34.66 -13.34
C GLY A 207 4.70 35.57 -13.31
N PRO A 208 4.54 36.84 -12.91
CA PRO A 208 5.66 37.75 -12.73
C PRO A 208 6.57 37.27 -11.59
N GLU A 209 7.88 37.53 -11.69
CA GLU A 209 8.91 37.01 -10.77
C GLU A 209 8.61 37.31 -9.28
N GLY A 210 8.02 38.48 -8.99
CA GLY A 210 7.62 38.83 -7.63
C GLY A 210 6.39 38.07 -7.09
N ASP A 211 5.54 37.49 -7.94
CA ASP A 211 4.39 36.68 -7.52
C ASP A 211 4.79 35.20 -7.31
N ILE A 212 6.07 34.86 -7.42
CA ILE A 212 6.59 33.51 -7.22
C ILE A 212 7.12 33.39 -5.78
N PRO A 213 6.54 32.54 -4.93
CA PRO A 213 7.01 32.35 -3.57
C PRO A 213 8.33 31.57 -3.54
N HIS A 214 9.11 31.80 -2.48
CA HIS A 214 10.31 31.01 -2.22
C HIS A 214 9.96 29.54 -1.93
N LEU A 215 8.87 29.32 -1.18
CA LEU A 215 8.32 27.99 -0.92
C LEU A 215 6.80 28.04 -0.97
N VAL A 216 6.16 27.10 -1.68
CA VAL A 216 4.73 26.87 -1.57
C VAL A 216 4.36 25.39 -1.63
N GLU A 217 3.51 24.97 -0.69
CA GLU A 217 2.82 23.69 -0.71
C GLU A 217 1.42 23.84 -1.32
N ILE A 218 1.20 23.19 -2.47
CA ILE A 218 -0.09 23.18 -3.16
C ILE A 218 -0.71 21.79 -3.00
N ARG A 219 -1.82 21.72 -2.28
CA ARG A 219 -2.54 20.49 -2.00
C ARG A 219 -3.72 20.34 -2.94
N GLY A 220 -3.88 19.15 -3.48
CA GLY A 220 -4.97 18.84 -4.39
C GLY A 220 -5.27 17.35 -4.48
N GLU A 221 -6.18 17.01 -5.38
CA GLU A 221 -6.55 15.63 -5.65
C GLU A 221 -6.16 15.27 -7.08
N VAL A 222 -5.47 14.13 -7.24
CA VAL A 222 -5.30 13.49 -8.55
C VAL A 222 -6.50 12.59 -8.80
N PHE A 223 -7.10 12.74 -9.98
CA PHE A 223 -8.27 11.98 -10.39
C PHE A 223 -8.18 11.58 -11.86
N MET A 224 -9.11 10.72 -12.27
CA MET A 224 -9.28 10.31 -13.66
C MET A 224 -10.67 10.74 -14.12
N ARG A 225 -10.76 11.39 -15.29
CA ARG A 225 -12.05 11.79 -15.86
C ARG A 225 -12.87 10.57 -16.25
N TRP A 226 -14.19 10.71 -16.33
CA TRP A 226 -15.07 9.59 -16.68
C TRP A 226 -14.74 8.96 -18.03
N ASP A 227 -14.48 9.78 -19.05
CA ASP A 227 -14.20 9.29 -20.40
C ASP A 227 -12.83 8.62 -20.48
N ASP A 228 -11.84 9.19 -19.80
CA ASP A 228 -10.49 8.63 -19.64
C ASP A 228 -10.50 7.26 -18.92
N PHE A 229 -11.31 7.14 -17.86
CA PHE A 229 -11.50 5.90 -17.13
C PHE A 229 -12.15 4.80 -17.99
N LYS A 230 -13.21 5.15 -18.74
CA LYS A 230 -13.86 4.23 -19.67
C LYS A 230 -12.87 3.75 -20.74
N ALA A 231 -12.15 4.68 -21.38
CA ALA A 231 -11.16 4.36 -22.40
C ALA A 231 -10.01 3.49 -21.86
N LEU A 232 -9.55 3.74 -20.64
CA LEU A 232 -8.54 2.89 -20.00
C LEU A 232 -9.05 1.47 -19.75
N ASN A 233 -10.28 1.32 -19.26
CA ASN A 233 -10.87 0.00 -19.03
C ASN A 233 -11.12 -0.76 -20.34
N GLU A 234 -11.62 -0.09 -21.38
CA GLU A 234 -11.79 -0.69 -22.70
C GLU A 234 -10.46 -1.21 -23.27
N ARG A 235 -9.36 -0.46 -23.11
CA ARG A 235 -8.01 -0.93 -23.49
C ARG A 235 -7.58 -2.13 -22.66
N ASN A 236 -7.77 -2.10 -21.33
CA ASN A 236 -7.44 -3.23 -20.46
C ASN A 236 -8.19 -4.50 -20.87
N GLU A 237 -9.50 -4.39 -21.12
CA GLU A 237 -10.32 -5.52 -21.54
C GLU A 237 -9.89 -6.07 -22.91
N ALA A 238 -9.57 -5.19 -23.88
CA ALA A 238 -9.04 -5.58 -25.18
C ALA A 238 -7.70 -6.32 -25.08
N GLU A 239 -6.88 -5.98 -24.08
CA GLU A 239 -5.61 -6.63 -23.76
C GLU A 239 -5.76 -7.86 -22.84
N GLY A 240 -6.99 -8.21 -22.43
CA GLY A 240 -7.27 -9.34 -21.52
C GLY A 240 -6.88 -9.09 -20.06
N LYS A 241 -6.63 -7.83 -19.67
CA LYS A 241 -6.38 -7.40 -18.28
C LYS A 241 -7.70 -7.11 -17.56
N ALA A 242 -7.68 -7.20 -16.24
CA ALA A 242 -8.85 -6.85 -15.43
C ALA A 242 -9.10 -5.32 -15.49
N PRO A 243 -10.35 -4.88 -15.71
CA PRO A 243 -10.69 -3.46 -15.64
C PRO A 243 -10.58 -2.94 -14.20
N PHE A 244 -10.29 -1.66 -14.05
CA PHE A 244 -10.32 -0.98 -12.77
C PHE A 244 -11.76 -0.83 -12.27
N ALA A 245 -11.94 -1.04 -10.98
CA ALA A 245 -13.26 -1.07 -10.34
C ALA A 245 -13.90 0.30 -10.13
N ASN A 246 -13.15 1.40 -10.12
CA ASN A 246 -13.70 2.76 -10.05
C ASN A 246 -12.59 3.77 -10.43
N PRO A 247 -12.94 5.04 -10.74
CA PRO A 247 -11.97 6.07 -11.08
C PRO A 247 -10.91 6.32 -10.00
N ARG A 248 -11.28 6.24 -8.72
CA ARG A 248 -10.36 6.41 -7.59
C ARG A 248 -9.21 5.39 -7.61
N ASN A 249 -9.56 4.11 -7.74
CA ASN A 249 -8.61 3.01 -7.82
C ASN A 249 -7.79 3.08 -9.11
N ALA A 250 -8.41 3.49 -10.21
CA ALA A 250 -7.69 3.73 -11.45
C ALA A 250 -6.67 4.85 -11.29
N ALA A 251 -7.03 5.98 -10.68
CA ALA A 251 -6.13 7.10 -10.42
C ALA A 251 -4.97 6.69 -9.50
N ALA A 252 -5.26 6.11 -8.33
CA ALA A 252 -4.25 5.67 -7.38
C ALA A 252 -3.31 4.60 -7.97
N GLY A 253 -3.89 3.62 -8.67
CA GLY A 253 -3.13 2.57 -9.35
C GLY A 253 -2.36 3.08 -10.57
N SER A 254 -2.70 4.24 -11.14
CA SER A 254 -1.97 4.83 -12.27
C SER A 254 -0.86 5.76 -11.82
N LEU A 255 -1.05 6.45 -10.70
CA LEU A 255 -0.06 7.36 -10.15
C LEU A 255 1.07 6.64 -9.40
N ARG A 256 0.80 5.51 -8.74
CA ARG A 256 1.79 4.76 -7.97
C ARG A 256 2.41 3.63 -8.82
N GLN A 257 3.08 4.00 -9.91
CA GLN A 257 3.80 3.07 -10.78
C GLN A 257 5.30 3.21 -10.57
N LYS A 258 6.00 2.07 -10.50
CA LYS A 258 7.47 2.04 -10.41
C LYS A 258 8.13 2.62 -11.65
N ASP A 259 7.50 2.41 -12.81
CA ASP A 259 7.91 2.98 -14.08
C ASP A 259 6.99 4.16 -14.43
N PRO A 260 7.51 5.41 -14.40
CA PRO A 260 6.73 6.61 -14.74
C PRO A 260 6.15 6.58 -16.16
N ARG A 261 6.71 5.81 -17.10
CA ARG A 261 6.13 5.63 -18.45
C ARG A 261 4.72 5.04 -18.39
N VAL A 262 4.48 4.17 -17.41
CA VAL A 262 3.14 3.60 -17.20
C VAL A 262 2.19 4.68 -16.72
N THR A 263 2.63 5.58 -15.82
CA THR A 263 1.82 6.75 -15.41
C THR A 263 1.56 7.67 -16.60
N ALA A 264 2.59 8.00 -17.40
CA ALA A 264 2.47 8.84 -18.59
C ALA A 264 1.46 8.31 -19.63
N SER A 265 1.37 6.99 -19.80
CA SER A 265 0.39 6.34 -20.70
C SER A 265 -1.07 6.43 -20.23
N ARG A 266 -1.30 6.89 -18.99
CA ARG A 266 -2.60 6.90 -18.33
C ARG A 266 -3.01 8.35 -18.06
N PRO A 267 -4.10 8.83 -18.67
CA PRO A 267 -4.54 10.21 -18.52
C PRO A 267 -4.99 10.49 -17.08
N LEU A 268 -4.16 11.22 -16.33
CA LEU A 268 -4.46 11.71 -15.00
C LEU A 268 -4.68 13.23 -15.06
N SER A 269 -5.57 13.71 -14.19
CA SER A 269 -5.86 15.13 -14.00
C SER A 269 -5.66 15.51 -12.54
N PHE A 270 -5.37 16.78 -12.28
CA PHE A 270 -5.20 17.32 -10.94
C PHE A 270 -6.08 18.56 -10.74
N TYR A 271 -6.62 18.74 -9.54
CA TYR A 271 -7.19 20.01 -9.10
C TYR A 271 -6.70 20.37 -7.70
N ALA A 272 -6.22 21.60 -7.54
CA ALA A 272 -5.82 22.16 -6.26
C ALA A 272 -7.05 22.55 -5.41
N HIS A 273 -6.99 22.26 -4.11
CA HIS A 273 -8.08 22.51 -3.16
C HIS A 273 -7.59 23.01 -1.78
N GLY A 274 -6.29 23.20 -1.58
CA GLY A 274 -5.76 23.65 -0.30
C GLY A 274 -4.35 24.17 -0.42
N ILE A 275 -3.97 25.06 0.50
CA ILE A 275 -2.62 25.60 0.62
C ILE A 275 -1.98 25.06 1.91
N GLY A 276 -0.71 24.67 1.84
CA GLY A 276 0.10 24.32 3.00
C GLY A 276 0.95 25.50 3.44
N MET A 277 2.24 25.26 3.64
CA MET A 277 3.24 26.31 3.88
C MET A 277 3.37 27.23 2.66
N LEU A 278 3.49 28.53 2.91
CA LEU A 278 3.73 29.57 1.91
C LEU A 278 4.73 30.56 2.49
N GLU A 279 5.88 30.70 1.84
CA GLU A 279 6.94 31.65 2.22
C GLU A 279 7.31 32.49 1.01
N TRP A 280 7.23 33.81 1.16
CA TRP A 280 7.64 34.76 0.13
C TRP A 280 9.14 35.06 0.25
N GLY A 281 9.82 35.25 -0.88
CA GLY A 281 11.23 35.68 -0.91
C GLY A 281 11.41 37.19 -0.74
N ASP A 282 12.66 37.64 -0.69
CA ASP A 282 13.05 39.05 -0.46
C ASP A 282 12.59 40.03 -1.57
N GLY A 283 12.23 39.51 -2.74
CA GLY A 283 11.83 40.27 -3.94
C GLY A 283 10.32 40.53 -4.10
N LYS A 284 9.52 40.46 -3.03
CA LYS A 284 8.06 40.60 -3.12
C LYS A 284 7.62 41.95 -3.74
N PRO A 285 6.59 41.99 -4.62
CA PRO A 285 5.95 43.21 -5.07
C PRO A 285 5.33 43.96 -3.89
N VAL A 286 5.38 45.29 -3.94
CA VAL A 286 4.73 46.17 -2.94
C VAL A 286 3.19 45.94 -2.90
N ASP A 287 2.62 45.39 -3.97
CA ASP A 287 1.19 45.10 -4.14
C ASP A 287 0.85 43.59 -4.05
N ALA A 288 1.83 42.71 -3.81
CA ALA A 288 1.53 41.31 -3.53
C ALA A 288 0.86 41.25 -2.15
N VAL A 289 -0.25 40.52 -2.04
CA VAL A 289 -0.96 40.38 -0.77
C VAL A 289 0.00 39.71 0.20
N ASP A 290 0.55 40.48 1.14
CA ASP A 290 1.57 40.03 2.12
C ASP A 290 1.14 38.76 2.89
N VAL A 291 -0.17 38.49 2.91
CA VAL A 291 -0.82 37.35 3.54
C VAL A 291 -1.96 36.89 2.63
N VAL A 292 -2.06 35.59 2.36
CA VAL A 292 -3.30 35.02 1.83
C VAL A 292 -4.30 35.00 2.99
N ASP A 293 -5.29 35.89 2.96
CA ASP A 293 -6.26 36.00 4.06
C ASP A 293 -7.37 34.96 3.91
N ASP A 294 -7.76 34.65 2.69
CA ASP A 294 -8.86 33.71 2.39
C ASP A 294 -8.39 32.53 1.53
N GLN A 295 -8.96 31.35 1.79
CA GLN A 295 -8.81 30.16 0.96
C GLN A 295 -9.21 30.45 -0.50
N SER A 296 -10.21 31.29 -0.71
CA SER A 296 -10.65 31.67 -2.04
C SER A 296 -9.65 32.55 -2.81
N GLN A 297 -8.81 33.32 -2.12
CA GLN A 297 -7.71 34.07 -2.76
C GLN A 297 -6.59 33.13 -3.21
N ALA A 298 -6.36 32.01 -2.50
CA ALA A 298 -5.41 30.98 -2.93
C ALA A 298 -5.79 30.39 -4.30
N TYR A 299 -7.08 30.24 -4.60
CA TYR A 299 -7.53 29.78 -5.92
C TYR A 299 -7.20 30.74 -7.06
N ASP A 300 -7.19 32.04 -6.79
CA ASP A 300 -6.80 33.04 -7.78
C ASP A 300 -5.28 33.00 -8.01
N LEU A 301 -4.47 32.78 -6.96
CA LEU A 301 -3.04 32.52 -7.08
C LEU A 301 -2.77 31.26 -7.91
N TYR A 302 -3.46 30.15 -7.63
CA TYR A 302 -3.30 28.90 -8.39
C TYR A 302 -3.56 29.10 -9.88
N LYS A 303 -4.65 29.80 -10.24
CA LYS A 303 -4.94 30.12 -11.63
C LYS A 303 -3.84 30.96 -12.28
N ARG A 304 -3.30 31.98 -11.57
CA ARG A 304 -2.17 32.79 -12.06
C ARG A 304 -0.91 31.94 -12.26
N TRP A 305 -0.65 31.02 -11.35
CA TRP A 305 0.48 30.10 -11.39
C TRP A 305 0.34 28.96 -12.42
N GLY A 306 -0.80 28.86 -13.11
CA GLY A 306 -1.08 27.79 -14.07
C GLY A 306 -1.48 26.47 -13.41
N ILE A 307 -1.77 26.48 -12.10
CA ILE A 307 -2.25 25.34 -11.35
C ILE A 307 -3.76 25.20 -11.55
N PRO A 308 -4.26 24.03 -11.98
CA PRO A 308 -5.67 23.83 -12.28
C PRO A 308 -6.51 23.84 -10.98
N VAL A 309 -7.62 24.58 -11.01
CA VAL A 309 -8.61 24.67 -9.93
C VAL A 309 -9.96 24.23 -10.47
N SER A 310 -10.74 23.51 -9.65
CA SER A 310 -12.07 23.06 -10.05
C SER A 310 -12.98 24.24 -10.44
N PRO A 311 -13.68 24.18 -11.59
CA PRO A 311 -14.63 25.21 -11.98
C PRO A 311 -15.91 25.19 -11.12
N HIS A 312 -16.07 24.17 -10.27
CA HIS A 312 -17.27 23.93 -9.46
C HIS A 312 -17.23 24.58 -8.07
N ASN A 313 -16.10 25.21 -7.69
CA ASN A 313 -15.94 25.86 -6.40
C ASN A 313 -16.89 27.07 -6.26
N ARG A 314 -17.56 27.20 -5.11
CA ARG A 314 -18.46 28.31 -4.81
C ARG A 314 -18.02 29.01 -3.53
N LYS A 315 -18.00 30.36 -3.54
CA LYS A 315 -18.01 31.14 -2.30
C LYS A 315 -19.46 31.21 -1.82
N VAL A 316 -19.69 30.93 -0.55
CA VAL A 316 -21.02 30.95 0.07
C VAL A 316 -20.95 31.72 1.39
N SER A 317 -22.03 32.37 1.78
CA SER A 317 -22.13 33.09 3.06
C SER A 317 -23.17 32.51 4.01
N ASP A 318 -24.07 31.67 3.49
CA ASP A 318 -25.25 31.21 4.23
C ASP A 318 -25.50 29.71 4.03
N PHE A 319 -26.10 29.10 5.05
CA PHE A 319 -26.36 27.65 5.06
C PHE A 319 -27.25 27.20 3.89
N SER A 320 -28.17 28.04 3.42
CA SER A 320 -29.01 27.72 2.26
C SER A 320 -28.20 27.53 0.98
N GLU A 321 -27.15 28.32 0.76
CA GLU A 321 -26.30 28.20 -0.43
C GLU A 321 -25.46 26.92 -0.41
N ILE A 322 -25.08 26.46 0.78
CA ILE A 322 -24.45 25.14 1.00
C ILE A 322 -25.43 24.03 0.58
N LEU A 323 -26.68 24.11 1.03
CA LEU A 323 -27.73 23.15 0.66
C LEU A 323 -28.00 23.15 -0.84
N ASP A 324 -28.06 24.32 -1.46
CA ASP A 324 -28.28 24.44 -2.90
C ASP A 324 -27.19 23.71 -3.70
N MET A 325 -25.93 23.77 -3.25
CA MET A 325 -24.84 23.02 -3.87
C MET A 325 -24.96 21.50 -3.63
N ILE A 326 -25.31 21.10 -2.40
CA ILE A 326 -25.53 19.69 -2.04
C ILE A 326 -26.67 19.09 -2.85
N ASP A 327 -27.80 19.78 -2.98
CA ASP A 327 -28.96 19.30 -3.73
C ASP A 327 -28.68 19.24 -5.22
N TYR A 328 -28.03 20.27 -5.77
CA TYR A 328 -27.65 20.33 -7.18
C TYR A 328 -26.74 19.16 -7.56
N TYR A 329 -25.58 19.03 -6.92
CA TYR A 329 -24.66 17.93 -7.24
C TYR A 329 -25.19 16.58 -6.78
N GLY A 330 -26.13 16.53 -5.83
CA GLY A 330 -26.82 15.31 -5.44
C GLY A 330 -27.60 14.70 -6.61
N GLN A 331 -28.17 15.54 -7.48
CA GLN A 331 -28.92 15.15 -8.68
C GLN A 331 -28.01 15.01 -9.92
N HIS A 332 -26.90 15.76 -9.98
CA HIS A 332 -26.04 15.88 -11.17
C HIS A 332 -24.64 15.24 -10.97
N ARG A 333 -24.53 14.21 -10.11
CA ARG A 333 -23.22 13.57 -9.78
C ARG A 333 -22.48 13.04 -11.00
N GLY A 334 -23.22 12.52 -11.98
CA GLY A 334 -22.66 11.94 -13.20
C GLY A 334 -22.38 12.95 -14.32
N ASP A 335 -22.77 14.21 -14.14
CA ASP A 335 -22.71 15.22 -15.21
C ASP A 335 -21.40 16.00 -15.23
N ILE A 336 -20.64 15.95 -14.13
CA ILE A 336 -19.31 16.56 -14.05
C ILE A 336 -18.22 15.60 -14.56
N GLU A 337 -17.03 16.13 -14.80
CA GLU A 337 -15.94 15.41 -15.45
C GLU A 337 -15.35 14.23 -14.66
N HIS A 338 -15.58 14.15 -13.36
CA HIS A 338 -14.96 13.17 -12.47
C HIS A 338 -15.94 12.61 -11.42
N ALA A 339 -15.55 11.50 -10.78
CA ALA A 339 -16.30 10.97 -9.65
C ALA A 339 -16.25 11.92 -8.45
N LEU A 340 -17.37 12.03 -7.74
CA LEU A 340 -17.49 12.81 -6.51
C LEU A 340 -18.26 12.00 -5.46
N ASP A 341 -17.82 12.06 -4.20
CA ASP A 341 -18.44 11.34 -3.07
C ASP A 341 -19.15 12.26 -2.08
N GLY A 342 -19.11 13.58 -2.31
CA GLY A 342 -19.69 14.56 -1.40
C GLY A 342 -19.42 16.01 -1.77
N ILE A 343 -19.69 16.90 -0.82
CA ILE A 343 -19.36 18.32 -0.86
C ILE A 343 -18.50 18.65 0.37
N VAL A 344 -17.40 19.36 0.17
CA VAL A 344 -16.58 19.89 1.26
C VAL A 344 -17.00 21.32 1.54
N VAL A 345 -17.22 21.65 2.81
CA VAL A 345 -17.52 23.00 3.27
C VAL A 345 -16.37 23.47 4.15
N LYS A 346 -15.83 24.66 3.89
CA LYS A 346 -14.70 25.24 4.63
C LYS A 346 -15.00 26.68 5.01
N VAL A 347 -14.57 27.12 6.20
CA VAL A 347 -14.47 28.55 6.51
C VAL A 347 -13.47 29.18 5.54
N ASP A 348 -13.83 30.29 4.88
CA ASP A 348 -12.97 30.89 3.83
C ASP A 348 -11.74 31.57 4.44
N ASP A 349 -11.93 32.35 5.50
CA ASP A 349 -10.88 33.12 6.18
C ASP A 349 -9.88 32.21 6.93
N LEU A 350 -8.60 32.29 6.57
CA LEU A 350 -7.51 31.48 7.12
C LEU A 350 -7.16 31.86 8.57
N ALA A 351 -7.40 33.11 9.00
CA ALA A 351 -7.24 33.50 10.40
C ALA A 351 -8.31 32.85 11.30
N LEU A 352 -9.56 32.78 10.81
CA LEU A 352 -10.63 32.05 11.50
C LEU A 352 -10.36 30.54 11.54
N GLN A 353 -9.79 29.97 10.47
CA GLN A 353 -9.34 28.58 10.47
C GLN A 353 -8.30 28.31 11.56
N ARG A 354 -7.28 29.19 11.68
CA ARG A 354 -6.26 29.10 12.75
C ARG A 354 -6.88 29.20 14.15
N ALA A 355 -7.85 30.09 14.34
CA ALA A 355 -8.55 30.26 15.62
C ALA A 355 -9.37 29.02 16.03
N LEU A 356 -10.05 28.38 15.07
CA LEU A 356 -10.82 27.16 15.31
C LEU A 356 -9.92 25.94 15.58
N GLY A 357 -8.76 25.88 14.92
CA GLY A 357 -7.77 24.82 15.05
C GLY A 357 -8.26 23.47 14.50
N ALA A 358 -7.71 22.40 15.06
CA ALA A 358 -7.97 21.02 14.63
C ALA A 358 -8.06 20.07 15.82
N THR A 359 -8.69 18.92 15.60
CA THR A 359 -8.60 17.74 16.48
C THR A 359 -7.29 16.99 16.19
N SER A 360 -7.09 15.82 16.81
CA SER A 360 -5.92 14.98 16.51
C SER A 360 -5.86 14.50 15.05
N ARG A 361 -7.00 14.50 14.34
CA ARG A 361 -7.16 13.93 13.00
C ARG A 361 -7.67 14.92 11.93
N ALA A 362 -8.54 15.85 12.29
CA ALA A 362 -9.28 16.67 11.32
C ALA A 362 -9.42 18.14 11.74
N PRO A 363 -9.46 19.08 10.78
CA PRO A 363 -9.70 20.50 11.08
C PRO A 363 -11.13 20.72 11.59
N ARG A 364 -11.31 21.66 12.52
CA ARG A 364 -12.66 22.03 13.01
C ARG A 364 -13.40 22.98 12.06
N TRP A 365 -12.64 23.64 11.19
CA TRP A 365 -13.11 24.65 10.25
C TRP A 365 -13.52 24.10 8.88
N ALA A 366 -13.42 22.79 8.65
CA ALA A 366 -13.90 22.14 7.44
C ALA A 366 -14.58 20.80 7.73
N ILE A 367 -15.59 20.47 6.93
CA ILE A 367 -16.34 19.22 7.03
C ILE A 367 -16.64 18.68 5.63
N ALA A 368 -16.71 17.35 5.49
CA ALA A 368 -17.19 16.68 4.30
C ALA A 368 -18.63 16.19 4.50
N TYR A 369 -19.58 16.76 3.76
CA TYR A 369 -20.90 16.15 3.62
C TYR A 369 -20.79 15.02 2.60
N LYS A 370 -20.98 13.78 3.05
CA LYS A 370 -21.00 12.61 2.17
C LYS A 370 -22.41 12.29 1.75
N TYR A 371 -22.57 12.06 0.47
CA TYR A 371 -23.85 11.62 -0.03
C TYR A 371 -24.18 10.21 0.49
N PRO A 372 -25.47 9.89 0.73
CA PRO A 372 -25.86 8.53 1.04
C PRO A 372 -25.46 7.60 -0.12
N PRO A 373 -24.92 6.41 0.21
CA PRO A 373 -24.47 5.46 -0.80
C PRO A 373 -25.65 4.95 -1.62
N GLU A 374 -25.41 4.68 -2.90
CA GLU A 374 -26.42 4.11 -3.79
C GLU A 374 -26.86 2.72 -3.28
N GLU A 375 -28.16 2.58 -3.06
CA GLU A 375 -28.78 1.30 -2.72
C GLU A 375 -29.33 0.65 -4.00
N VAL A 376 -28.93 -0.60 -4.23
CA VAL A 376 -29.47 -1.41 -5.32
C VAL A 376 -30.10 -2.69 -4.80
N ASN A 377 -31.05 -3.22 -5.56
CA ASN A 377 -31.71 -4.48 -5.23
C ASN A 377 -31.11 -5.62 -6.04
N THR A 378 -30.81 -6.74 -5.38
CA THR A 378 -30.37 -7.97 -6.06
C THR A 378 -30.93 -9.22 -5.39
N LEU A 379 -30.79 -10.38 -6.03
CA LEU A 379 -31.25 -11.65 -5.48
C LEU A 379 -30.18 -12.27 -4.58
N LEU A 380 -30.55 -12.68 -3.37
CA LEU A 380 -29.73 -13.51 -2.49
C LEU A 380 -29.84 -14.97 -2.93
N ARG A 381 -28.80 -15.48 -3.61
CA ARG A 381 -28.78 -16.85 -4.12
C ARG A 381 -28.52 -17.88 -3.02
N ASN A 382 -27.58 -17.59 -2.12
CA ASN A 382 -27.22 -18.49 -1.03
C ASN A 382 -26.52 -17.73 0.11
N ILE A 383 -26.39 -18.35 1.27
CA ILE A 383 -25.48 -17.91 2.32
C ILE A 383 -24.52 -19.07 2.62
N VAL A 384 -23.22 -18.82 2.45
CA VAL A 384 -22.15 -19.78 2.77
C VAL A 384 -21.42 -19.33 4.02
N VAL A 385 -20.68 -20.23 4.66
CA VAL A 385 -19.88 -19.91 5.85
C VAL A 385 -18.40 -19.98 5.52
N GLN A 386 -17.63 -19.01 6.01
CA GLN A 386 -16.16 -19.02 5.95
C GLN A 386 -15.61 -19.20 7.36
N VAL A 387 -14.53 -19.99 7.49
CA VAL A 387 -13.78 -20.15 8.73
C VAL A 387 -12.56 -19.26 8.64
N GLY A 388 -12.50 -18.18 9.42
CA GLY A 388 -11.36 -17.27 9.42
C GLY A 388 -10.18 -17.80 10.22
N ARG A 389 -9.03 -17.11 10.11
CA ARG A 389 -7.76 -17.38 10.79
C ARG A 389 -7.85 -17.73 12.28
N THR A 390 -8.75 -17.07 13.02
CA THR A 390 -8.94 -17.25 14.47
C THR A 390 -10.12 -18.17 14.80
N GLY A 391 -10.53 -19.00 13.84
CA GLY A 391 -11.66 -19.92 13.94
C GLY A 391 -13.03 -19.27 13.81
N ARG A 392 -13.13 -17.94 13.68
CA ARG A 392 -14.41 -17.24 13.55
C ARG A 392 -15.19 -17.76 12.34
N ILE A 393 -16.45 -18.13 12.56
CA ILE A 393 -17.35 -18.58 11.51
C ILE A 393 -18.17 -17.39 11.03
N THR A 394 -17.97 -16.99 9.79
CA THR A 394 -18.58 -15.80 9.21
C THR A 394 -19.53 -16.19 8.08
N PRO A 395 -20.84 -15.89 8.18
CA PRO A 395 -21.76 -16.04 7.07
C PRO A 395 -21.48 -15.00 5.99
N VAL A 396 -21.48 -15.44 4.74
CA VAL A 396 -21.22 -14.63 3.54
C VAL A 396 -22.38 -14.83 2.57
N ALA A 397 -23.06 -13.75 2.24
CA ALA A 397 -24.10 -13.73 1.22
C ALA A 397 -23.48 -13.96 -0.16
N VAL A 398 -24.07 -14.87 -0.93
CA VAL A 398 -23.81 -15.08 -2.35
C VAL A 398 -24.97 -14.47 -3.11
N LEU A 399 -24.68 -13.41 -3.87
CA LEU A 399 -25.67 -12.59 -4.55
C LEU A 399 -25.67 -12.89 -6.05
N GLN A 400 -26.80 -12.63 -6.70
CA GLN A 400 -26.81 -12.35 -8.12
C GLN A 400 -25.89 -11.12 -8.34
N PRO A 401 -24.86 -11.21 -9.21
CA PRO A 401 -23.95 -10.10 -9.43
C PRO A 401 -24.70 -8.83 -9.81
N VAL A 402 -24.45 -7.74 -9.09
CA VAL A 402 -25.11 -6.44 -9.28
C VAL A 402 -24.08 -5.33 -9.25
N TYR A 403 -24.21 -4.32 -10.11
CA TYR A 403 -23.31 -3.16 -10.13
C TYR A 403 -23.76 -2.13 -9.11
N VAL A 404 -22.86 -1.70 -8.22
CA VAL A 404 -23.12 -0.73 -7.15
C VAL A 404 -21.94 0.22 -7.04
N ALA A 405 -22.16 1.54 -7.15
CA ALA A 405 -21.13 2.55 -6.94
C ALA A 405 -19.78 2.18 -7.58
N GLY A 406 -19.77 1.98 -8.90
CA GLY A 406 -18.56 1.71 -9.68
C GLY A 406 -18.17 0.24 -9.87
N SER A 407 -18.58 -0.70 -9.00
CA SER A 407 -18.12 -2.09 -9.10
C SER A 407 -19.20 -3.14 -8.92
N THR A 408 -18.99 -4.33 -9.50
CA THR A 408 -19.89 -5.46 -9.34
C THR A 408 -19.71 -6.12 -7.96
N VAL A 409 -20.81 -6.25 -7.23
CA VAL A 409 -20.90 -6.98 -5.96
C VAL A 409 -21.60 -8.32 -6.22
N ALA A 410 -20.89 -9.42 -5.92
CA ALA A 410 -21.43 -10.78 -5.98
C ALA A 410 -21.41 -11.48 -4.61
N ARG A 411 -20.62 -10.97 -3.66
CA ARG A 411 -20.50 -11.50 -2.30
C ARG A 411 -20.39 -10.36 -1.30
N THR A 412 -20.97 -10.55 -0.11
CA THR A 412 -20.81 -9.61 1.02
C THR A 412 -20.94 -10.35 2.35
N THR A 413 -20.24 -9.86 3.37
CA THR A 413 -20.31 -10.43 4.71
C THR A 413 -21.64 -10.12 5.37
N LEU A 414 -22.14 -11.07 6.16
CA LEU A 414 -23.29 -10.88 7.06
C LEU A 414 -22.84 -10.76 8.52
N HIS A 415 -21.53 -10.64 8.76
CA HIS A 415 -20.86 -10.53 10.06
C HIS A 415 -20.98 -11.78 10.94
N ASN A 416 -22.19 -12.15 11.37
CA ASN A 416 -22.46 -13.34 12.21
C ASN A 416 -23.92 -13.80 12.07
N GLY A 417 -24.22 -15.01 12.56
CA GLY A 417 -25.56 -15.61 12.46
C GLY A 417 -26.66 -14.79 13.13
N TYR A 418 -26.34 -14.07 14.21
CA TYR A 418 -27.29 -13.18 14.87
C TYR A 418 -27.72 -12.02 13.97
N GLU A 419 -26.80 -11.39 13.25
CA GLU A 419 -27.13 -10.30 12.31
C GLU A 419 -27.99 -10.79 11.13
N VAL A 420 -27.79 -12.03 10.65
CA VAL A 420 -28.66 -12.63 9.63
C VAL A 420 -30.11 -12.70 10.12
N GLN A 421 -30.30 -13.23 11.34
CA GLN A 421 -31.63 -13.36 11.95
C GLN A 421 -32.24 -11.98 12.27
N ARG A 422 -31.46 -11.05 12.84
CA ARG A 422 -31.90 -9.69 13.15
C ARG A 422 -32.36 -8.93 11.92
N LYS A 423 -31.65 -9.05 10.79
CA LYS A 423 -32.04 -8.44 9.51
C LYS A 423 -33.20 -9.16 8.83
N GLY A 424 -33.60 -10.34 9.31
CA GLY A 424 -34.73 -11.11 8.80
C GLY A 424 -34.57 -11.55 7.35
N ILE A 425 -33.34 -11.81 6.92
CA ILE A 425 -32.99 -12.18 5.54
C ILE A 425 -33.14 -13.68 5.34
N LEU A 426 -33.79 -14.09 4.26
CA LEU A 426 -33.99 -15.48 3.86
C LEU A 426 -33.30 -15.74 2.51
N ILE A 427 -32.74 -16.93 2.35
CA ILE A 427 -32.14 -17.37 1.09
C ILE A 427 -33.24 -17.40 0.01
N GLY A 428 -32.99 -16.75 -1.13
CA GLY A 428 -33.95 -16.54 -2.22
C GLY A 428 -34.59 -15.15 -2.24
N ASP A 429 -34.36 -14.31 -1.21
CA ASP A 429 -34.91 -12.95 -1.14
C ASP A 429 -34.37 -12.03 -2.24
N THR A 430 -35.16 -11.00 -2.56
CA THR A 430 -34.58 -9.75 -3.08
C THR A 430 -34.09 -8.92 -1.90
N VAL A 431 -32.81 -8.57 -1.91
CA VAL A 431 -32.12 -7.85 -0.84
C VAL A 431 -31.58 -6.52 -1.33
N VAL A 432 -31.53 -5.56 -0.43
CA VAL A 432 -30.93 -4.24 -0.65
C VAL A 432 -29.43 -4.31 -0.33
N VAL A 433 -28.61 -3.89 -1.29
CA VAL A 433 -27.15 -3.87 -1.20
C VAL A 433 -26.68 -2.44 -1.44
N ARG A 434 -25.74 -1.99 -0.62
CA ARG A 434 -25.07 -0.69 -0.77
C ARG A 434 -23.57 -0.85 -0.55
N LYS A 435 -22.80 0.21 -0.75
CA LYS A 435 -21.40 0.26 -0.31
C LYS A 435 -21.22 1.26 0.82
N ALA A 436 -20.76 0.79 1.98
CA ALA A 436 -20.35 1.67 3.05
C ALA A 436 -19.05 2.40 2.65
N GLY A 437 -19.10 3.75 2.68
CA GLY A 437 -17.98 4.61 2.27
C GLY A 437 -17.50 4.32 0.84
N ASP A 438 -18.41 3.96 -0.06
CA ASP A 438 -18.18 3.62 -1.48
C ASP A 438 -17.22 2.45 -1.77
N VAL A 439 -16.76 1.74 -0.73
CA VAL A 439 -15.78 0.65 -0.86
C VAL A 439 -16.34 -0.70 -0.42
N ILE A 440 -16.92 -0.79 0.78
CA ILE A 440 -17.26 -2.09 1.40
C ILE A 440 -18.73 -2.44 1.13
N PRO A 441 -19.04 -3.49 0.36
CA PRO A 441 -20.41 -3.89 0.14
C PRO A 441 -21.07 -4.35 1.43
N GLU A 442 -22.28 -3.85 1.70
CA GLU A 442 -23.11 -4.19 2.85
C GLU A 442 -24.50 -4.61 2.38
N LEU A 443 -25.02 -5.71 2.93
CA LEU A 443 -26.41 -6.11 2.75
C LEU A 443 -27.27 -5.48 3.86
N VAL A 444 -28.16 -4.56 3.49
CA VAL A 444 -28.97 -3.78 4.44
C VAL A 444 -30.12 -4.63 5.02
N GLY A 445 -30.87 -5.28 4.14
CA GLY A 445 -32.00 -6.12 4.51
C GLY A 445 -32.83 -6.57 3.30
N PRO A 446 -33.94 -7.29 3.53
CA PRO A 446 -34.82 -7.76 2.46
C PRO A 446 -35.77 -6.66 1.96
N VAL A 447 -36.12 -6.72 0.68
CA VAL A 447 -37.20 -5.92 0.08
C VAL A 447 -38.53 -6.62 0.37
N LEU A 448 -39.15 -6.31 1.51
CA LEU A 448 -40.34 -7.01 2.01
C LEU A 448 -41.52 -7.02 1.02
N GLU A 449 -41.72 -5.96 0.23
CA GLU A 449 -42.76 -5.94 -0.80
C GLU A 449 -42.56 -7.01 -1.88
N ARG A 450 -41.31 -7.34 -2.22
CA ARG A 450 -40.99 -8.40 -3.20
C ARG A 450 -41.02 -9.81 -2.61
N ARG A 451 -41.13 -9.91 -1.28
CA ARG A 451 -41.28 -11.18 -0.56
C ARG A 451 -42.74 -11.65 -0.53
N LYS A 452 -43.70 -10.71 -0.48
CA LYS A 452 -45.14 -11.01 -0.38
C LYS A 452 -45.59 -12.03 -1.43
N GLY A 453 -46.12 -13.17 -0.99
CA GLY A 453 -46.64 -14.23 -1.85
C GLY A 453 -45.59 -15.22 -2.37
N ARG A 454 -44.35 -15.15 -1.88
CA ARG A 454 -43.24 -16.06 -2.21
C ARG A 454 -42.59 -16.69 -0.98
N GLU A 455 -43.17 -16.50 0.20
CA GLU A 455 -42.60 -16.92 1.48
C GLU A 455 -42.32 -18.44 1.54
N ASP A 456 -43.11 -19.24 0.83
CA ASP A 456 -42.98 -20.70 0.69
C ASP A 456 -41.76 -21.12 -0.16
N GLN A 457 -41.21 -20.22 -0.98
CA GLN A 457 -40.04 -20.45 -1.83
C GLN A 457 -38.73 -20.03 -1.15
N LEU A 458 -38.79 -19.41 0.03
CA LEU A 458 -37.64 -18.87 0.75
C LEU A 458 -37.19 -19.82 1.85
N ARG A 459 -35.89 -19.81 2.15
CA ARG A 459 -35.29 -20.68 3.18
C ARG A 459 -34.57 -19.87 4.24
N GLU A 460 -34.81 -20.21 5.50
CA GLU A 460 -34.04 -19.64 6.61
C GLU A 460 -32.60 -20.14 6.59
N PHE A 461 -31.64 -19.26 6.87
CA PHE A 461 -30.26 -19.65 7.09
C PHE A 461 -30.08 -20.16 8.52
N VAL A 462 -29.62 -21.40 8.66
CA VAL A 462 -29.26 -22.00 9.95
C VAL A 462 -27.74 -22.00 10.06
N MET A 463 -27.23 -21.31 11.08
CA MET A 463 -25.80 -21.32 11.39
C MET A 463 -25.36 -22.75 11.73
N PRO A 464 -24.28 -23.28 11.14
CA PRO A 464 -23.84 -24.65 11.42
C PRO A 464 -23.43 -24.81 12.89
N THR A 465 -23.64 -26.00 13.43
CA THR A 465 -23.24 -26.36 14.80
C THR A 465 -21.82 -26.91 14.86
N HIS A 466 -21.32 -27.46 13.75
CA HIS A 466 -19.98 -28.02 13.61
C HIS A 466 -19.21 -27.25 12.54
N CYS A 467 -17.89 -27.16 12.70
CA CYS A 467 -17.02 -26.48 11.76
C CYS A 467 -17.11 -27.16 10.38
N PRO A 468 -17.39 -26.43 9.30
CA PRO A 468 -17.51 -27.02 7.96
C PRO A 468 -16.16 -27.55 7.42
N SER A 469 -15.04 -27.15 8.02
CA SER A 469 -13.70 -27.58 7.59
C SER A 469 -13.18 -28.79 8.36
N CYS A 470 -13.33 -28.84 9.69
CA CYS A 470 -12.75 -29.92 10.52
C CYS A 470 -13.76 -30.69 11.37
N GLY A 471 -15.06 -30.37 11.28
CA GLY A 471 -16.11 -31.05 12.04
C GLY A 471 -16.15 -30.73 13.54
N ALA A 472 -15.24 -29.93 14.09
CA ALA A 472 -15.25 -29.58 15.51
C ALA A 472 -16.52 -28.82 15.93
N LEU A 473 -17.08 -29.12 17.11
CA LEU A 473 -18.24 -28.41 17.66
C LEU A 473 -17.92 -26.93 17.88
N LEU A 474 -18.72 -26.05 17.27
CA LEU A 474 -18.54 -24.61 17.32
C LEU A 474 -19.00 -24.04 18.66
N LYS A 475 -18.22 -23.09 19.20
CA LYS A 475 -18.52 -22.45 20.50
C LYS A 475 -18.19 -20.95 20.46
N PRO A 476 -18.89 -20.12 21.24
CA PRO A 476 -18.44 -18.75 21.52
C PRO A 476 -17.06 -18.76 22.20
N ALA A 477 -16.25 -17.73 22.00
CA ALA A 477 -14.96 -17.63 22.70
C ALA A 477 -15.14 -17.30 24.20
N LYS A 478 -16.11 -16.45 24.52
CA LYS A 478 -16.54 -16.15 25.89
C LYS A 478 -18.06 -16.25 26.01
N GLU A 479 -18.55 -16.46 27.21
CA GLU A 479 -20.00 -16.45 27.48
C GLU A 479 -20.59 -15.09 27.09
N GLY A 480 -21.62 -15.10 26.25
CA GLY A 480 -22.24 -13.88 25.69
C GLY A 480 -21.70 -13.42 24.33
N ASP A 481 -20.62 -14.00 23.81
CA ASP A 481 -20.13 -13.68 22.45
C ASP A 481 -21.13 -14.15 21.38
N LYS A 482 -21.44 -13.25 20.44
CA LYS A 482 -22.34 -13.55 19.30
C LYS A 482 -21.64 -14.32 18.17
N ASP A 483 -20.31 -14.27 18.12
CA ASP A 483 -19.52 -14.96 17.11
C ASP A 483 -19.24 -16.40 17.55
N LEU A 484 -19.60 -17.37 16.71
CA LEU A 484 -19.19 -18.76 16.88
C LEU A 484 -17.78 -18.96 16.31
N ARG A 485 -16.99 -19.81 16.97
CA ARG A 485 -15.62 -20.14 16.59
C ARG A 485 -15.37 -21.63 16.57
N CYS A 486 -14.51 -22.06 15.65
CA CYS A 486 -13.88 -23.37 15.66
C CYS A 486 -12.77 -23.38 16.73
N PRO A 487 -12.87 -24.24 17.77
CA PRO A 487 -11.86 -24.31 18.84
C PRO A 487 -10.60 -25.08 18.42
N ASN A 488 -10.64 -25.82 17.30
CA ASN A 488 -9.51 -26.60 16.80
C ASN A 488 -8.50 -25.70 16.08
N SER A 489 -7.81 -24.83 16.82
CA SER A 489 -6.86 -23.87 16.24
C SER A 489 -5.66 -24.56 15.59
N GLU A 490 -5.19 -25.66 16.14
CA GLU A 490 -4.00 -26.37 15.68
C GLU A 490 -4.25 -27.10 14.35
N TYR A 491 -5.25 -27.98 14.30
CA TYR A 491 -5.43 -28.92 13.18
C TYR A 491 -6.53 -28.54 12.18
N CYS A 492 -7.27 -27.44 12.38
CA CYS A 492 -8.33 -27.07 11.45
C CYS A 492 -7.71 -26.62 10.10
N PRO A 493 -7.98 -27.32 8.98
CA PRO A 493 -7.34 -27.01 7.69
C PRO A 493 -7.65 -25.59 7.21
N ALA A 494 -8.88 -25.10 7.39
CA ALA A 494 -9.24 -23.73 7.02
C ALA A 494 -8.52 -22.68 7.87
N GLN A 495 -8.35 -22.92 9.18
CA GLN A 495 -7.58 -22.00 10.03
C GLN A 495 -6.11 -21.97 9.63
N LEU A 496 -5.52 -23.14 9.36
CA LEU A 496 -4.14 -23.23 8.87
C LEU A 496 -3.98 -22.51 7.53
N SER A 497 -4.90 -22.71 6.58
CA SER A 497 -4.90 -22.01 5.28
C SER A 497 -4.87 -20.48 5.48
N GLU A 498 -5.74 -19.95 6.35
CA GLU A 498 -5.81 -18.52 6.67
C GLU A 498 -4.57 -18.00 7.43
N ARG A 499 -3.92 -18.84 8.26
CA ARG A 499 -2.65 -18.49 8.90
C ARG A 499 -1.51 -18.42 7.87
N ILE A 500 -1.44 -19.36 6.94
CA ILE A 500 -0.48 -19.33 5.81
C ILE A 500 -0.73 -18.09 4.91
N ILE A 501 -1.99 -17.75 4.61
CA ILE A 501 -2.33 -16.52 3.86
C ILE A 501 -1.85 -15.27 4.61
N ASN A 502 -2.09 -15.19 5.92
CA ASN A 502 -1.62 -14.07 6.73
C ASN A 502 -0.09 -13.98 6.77
N LEU A 503 0.58 -15.12 6.94
CA LEU A 503 2.04 -15.27 6.95
C LEU A 503 2.65 -14.77 5.63
N ALA A 504 2.03 -15.08 4.50
CA ALA A 504 2.46 -14.62 3.19
C ALA A 504 2.13 -13.14 2.89
N SER A 505 1.28 -12.50 3.69
CA SER A 505 0.81 -11.14 3.41
C SER A 505 1.93 -10.10 3.41
N ARG A 506 1.70 -8.98 2.71
CA ARG A 506 2.63 -7.82 2.69
C ARG A 506 3.04 -7.33 4.07
N LYS A 507 2.22 -7.52 5.11
CA LYS A 507 2.53 -7.05 6.47
C LYS A 507 3.36 -8.05 7.28
N ALA A 508 3.48 -9.28 6.79
CA ALA A 508 4.26 -10.37 7.35
C ALA A 508 5.47 -10.64 6.43
N PHE A 509 5.68 -11.86 5.94
CA PHE A 509 6.85 -12.20 5.12
C PHE A 509 6.81 -11.66 3.69
N ASP A 510 5.66 -11.21 3.19
CA ASP A 510 5.52 -10.67 1.83
C ASP A 510 5.92 -11.66 0.73
N ILE A 511 5.39 -12.88 0.81
CA ILE A 511 5.71 -13.97 -0.10
C ILE A 511 4.78 -13.91 -1.31
N GLU A 512 5.30 -13.45 -2.45
CA GLU A 512 4.54 -13.47 -3.70
C GLU A 512 4.18 -14.91 -4.12
N HIS A 513 3.10 -15.06 -4.88
CA HIS A 513 2.55 -16.35 -5.34
C HIS A 513 2.04 -17.32 -4.25
N LEU A 514 2.20 -17.00 -2.96
CA LEU A 514 1.55 -17.71 -1.84
C LEU A 514 0.21 -17.08 -1.47
N GLY A 515 -0.70 -16.99 -2.45
CA GLY A 515 -2.06 -16.48 -2.25
C GLY A 515 -3.03 -17.54 -1.72
N GLU A 516 -4.32 -17.17 -1.58
CA GLU A 516 -5.40 -18.03 -1.06
C GLU A 516 -5.43 -19.42 -1.71
N GLN A 517 -5.38 -19.49 -3.04
CA GLN A 517 -5.44 -20.76 -3.77
C GLN A 517 -4.21 -21.64 -3.52
N SER A 518 -3.01 -21.05 -3.45
CA SER A 518 -1.78 -21.78 -3.14
C SER A 518 -1.79 -22.27 -1.69
N ALA A 519 -2.24 -21.43 -0.75
CA ALA A 519 -2.37 -21.81 0.66
C ALA A 519 -3.33 -23.00 0.81
N ILE A 520 -4.56 -22.89 0.28
CA ILE A 520 -5.54 -23.99 0.29
C ILE A 520 -4.97 -25.25 -0.36
N ALA A 521 -4.27 -25.15 -1.49
CA ALA A 521 -3.64 -26.33 -2.11
C ALA A 521 -2.61 -27.01 -1.20
N LEU A 522 -1.85 -26.24 -0.41
CA LEU A 522 -0.85 -26.78 0.51
C LEU A 522 -1.48 -27.41 1.77
N THR A 523 -2.54 -26.81 2.30
CA THR A 523 -3.07 -27.10 3.65
C THR A 523 -4.41 -27.82 3.64
N ASN A 524 -5.18 -27.69 2.56
CA ASN A 524 -6.51 -28.28 2.38
C ASN A 524 -6.80 -28.62 0.89
N PRO A 525 -6.01 -29.49 0.23
CA PRO A 525 -6.18 -29.80 -1.20
C PRO A 525 -7.52 -30.48 -1.52
N GLU A 526 -8.18 -31.07 -0.53
CA GLU A 526 -9.52 -31.66 -0.65
C GLU A 526 -10.66 -30.64 -0.49
N ASP A 527 -10.35 -29.34 -0.40
CA ASP A 527 -11.38 -28.30 -0.46
C ASP A 527 -12.19 -28.43 -1.77
N ASN A 528 -13.52 -28.46 -1.64
CA ASN A 528 -14.48 -28.72 -2.72
C ASN A 528 -14.45 -30.12 -3.34
N ARG A 529 -13.86 -31.11 -2.66
CA ARG A 529 -14.04 -32.52 -3.05
C ARG A 529 -15.54 -32.86 -3.10
N PRO A 530 -16.05 -33.48 -4.19
CA PRO A 530 -17.43 -33.95 -4.24
C PRO A 530 -17.66 -35.13 -3.30
N ASP A 531 -18.87 -35.23 -2.75
CA ASP A 531 -19.27 -36.31 -1.84
C ASP A 531 -19.56 -37.63 -2.57
N ASP A 532 -19.83 -37.58 -3.88
CA ASP A 532 -20.24 -38.70 -4.70
C ASP A 532 -19.57 -38.72 -6.09
N THR A 533 -19.59 -39.90 -6.72
CA THR A 533 -19.06 -40.12 -8.07
C THR A 533 -19.91 -39.48 -9.16
N ASP A 534 -21.20 -39.25 -8.93
CA ASP A 534 -22.10 -38.67 -9.93
C ASP A 534 -21.70 -37.24 -10.31
N SER A 535 -21.06 -36.56 -9.36
CA SER A 535 -20.51 -35.21 -9.51
C SER A 535 -19.05 -35.19 -9.95
N TYR A 536 -18.40 -36.34 -10.15
CA TYR A 536 -16.99 -36.44 -10.55
C TYR A 536 -16.86 -36.71 -12.04
N ALA A 537 -16.26 -35.75 -12.75
CA ALA A 537 -16.06 -35.81 -14.20
C ALA A 537 -14.60 -35.52 -14.57
N PRO A 538 -13.67 -36.48 -14.40
CA PRO A 538 -12.22 -36.25 -14.59
C PRO A 538 -11.84 -35.75 -16.00
N ASP A 539 -12.64 -36.12 -17.00
CA ASP A 539 -12.39 -35.77 -18.40
C ASP A 539 -13.08 -34.47 -18.85
N ILE A 540 -13.90 -33.86 -17.98
CA ILE A 540 -14.67 -32.65 -18.30
C ILE A 540 -14.06 -31.45 -17.59
N ARG A 541 -13.32 -30.63 -18.35
CA ARG A 541 -12.75 -29.36 -17.85
C ARG A 541 -13.69 -28.18 -17.96
N GLU A 542 -14.55 -28.19 -18.98
CA GLU A 542 -15.60 -27.20 -19.23
C GLU A 542 -16.74 -27.87 -20.00
N ILE A 543 -17.96 -27.35 -19.83
CA ILE A 543 -19.13 -27.76 -20.60
C ILE A 543 -19.47 -26.63 -21.57
N VAL A 544 -19.49 -26.91 -22.86
CA VAL A 544 -19.78 -25.92 -23.89
C VAL A 544 -21.19 -26.12 -24.44
N VAL A 545 -22.01 -25.07 -24.44
CA VAL A 545 -23.41 -25.07 -24.91
C VAL A 545 -23.67 -23.96 -25.92
N GLY A 546 -24.67 -24.13 -26.80
CA GLY A 546 -25.18 -23.08 -27.66
C GLY A 546 -26.07 -22.07 -26.93
N PRO A 547 -26.45 -20.94 -27.57
CA PRO A 547 -27.28 -19.92 -26.95
C PRO A 547 -28.65 -20.46 -26.50
N GLY A 548 -28.92 -20.41 -25.19
CA GLY A 548 -30.16 -20.93 -24.61
C GLY A 548 -30.28 -22.46 -24.56
N GLU A 549 -29.19 -23.19 -24.84
CA GLU A 549 -29.14 -24.65 -24.68
C GLU A 549 -28.73 -25.03 -23.26
N GLU A 550 -29.35 -26.07 -22.73
CA GLU A 550 -28.97 -26.66 -21.45
C GLU A 550 -27.88 -27.73 -21.63
N PRO A 551 -26.94 -27.85 -20.68
CA PRO A 551 -25.99 -28.96 -20.63
C PRO A 551 -26.67 -30.32 -20.75
N ALA A 552 -26.11 -31.21 -21.58
CA ALA A 552 -26.54 -32.60 -21.59
C ALA A 552 -26.30 -33.24 -20.21
N PRO A 553 -27.22 -34.09 -19.71
CA PRO A 553 -27.03 -34.79 -18.44
C PRO A 553 -25.74 -35.62 -18.45
N TYR A 554 -24.87 -35.37 -17.47
CA TYR A 554 -23.67 -36.17 -17.28
C TYR A 554 -24.03 -37.57 -16.75
N LYS A 555 -23.32 -38.59 -17.25
CA LYS A 555 -23.39 -39.95 -16.73
C LYS A 555 -21.95 -40.43 -16.49
N PRO A 556 -21.58 -40.77 -15.25
CA PRO A 556 -20.26 -41.31 -14.95
C PRO A 556 -19.95 -42.55 -15.79
N ALA A 557 -18.68 -42.73 -16.14
CA ALA A 557 -18.22 -43.96 -16.75
C ALA A 557 -18.44 -45.15 -15.80
N ALA A 558 -18.78 -46.32 -16.35
CA ALA A 558 -18.99 -47.51 -15.54
C ALA A 558 -17.71 -47.88 -14.77
N GLY A 559 -17.82 -47.98 -13.43
CA GLY A 559 -16.69 -48.28 -12.54
C GLY A 559 -15.79 -47.09 -12.22
N LEU A 560 -16.22 -45.86 -12.53
CA LEU A 560 -15.55 -44.65 -12.02
C LEU A 560 -15.71 -44.58 -10.50
N GLU A 561 -14.61 -44.28 -9.79
CA GLU A 561 -14.60 -44.07 -8.35
C GLU A 561 -13.87 -42.75 -8.05
N LEU A 562 -14.22 -42.13 -6.92
CA LEU A 562 -13.49 -40.95 -6.45
C LEU A 562 -12.06 -41.35 -6.05
N PRO A 563 -11.03 -40.57 -6.43
CA PRO A 563 -9.65 -40.81 -6.00
C PRO A 563 -9.53 -40.76 -4.47
N GLU A 564 -8.69 -41.59 -3.86
CA GLU A 564 -8.45 -41.53 -2.40
C GLU A 564 -8.11 -40.10 -1.92
N PRO A 565 -8.60 -39.66 -0.75
CA PRO A 565 -8.29 -38.33 -0.22
C PRO A 565 -6.78 -38.09 -0.06
N GLN A 566 -6.30 -36.95 -0.55
CA GLN A 566 -4.90 -36.57 -0.44
C GLN A 566 -4.57 -36.10 0.97
N ARG A 567 -3.30 -36.28 1.37
CA ARG A 567 -2.77 -35.65 2.58
C ARG A 567 -2.26 -34.25 2.24
N PRO A 568 -2.56 -33.22 3.05
CA PRO A 568 -1.96 -31.90 2.89
C PRO A 568 -0.43 -31.97 2.95
N VAL A 569 0.24 -31.12 2.16
CA VAL A 569 1.70 -30.97 2.21
C VAL A 569 2.12 -30.23 3.48
N LEU A 570 1.32 -29.25 3.90
CA LEU A 570 1.51 -28.51 5.13
C LEU A 570 0.40 -28.89 6.12
N THR A 571 0.80 -29.43 7.26
CA THR A 571 -0.07 -29.63 8.44
C THR A 571 0.20 -28.63 9.56
N SER A 572 1.23 -27.79 9.40
CA SER A 572 1.62 -26.72 10.31
C SER A 572 2.42 -25.66 9.54
N GLU A 573 2.48 -24.44 10.07
CA GLU A 573 3.35 -23.38 9.59
C GLU A 573 4.85 -23.70 9.74
N ALA A 574 5.21 -24.67 10.60
CA ALA A 574 6.59 -25.09 10.84
C ALA A 574 7.32 -25.48 9.54
N ASP A 575 6.64 -26.17 8.64
CA ASP A 575 7.23 -26.77 7.44
C ASP A 575 7.25 -25.84 6.21
N VAL A 576 6.77 -24.59 6.34
CA VAL A 576 6.63 -23.66 5.20
C VAL A 576 7.98 -23.39 4.52
N PHE A 577 9.05 -23.25 5.30
CA PHE A 577 10.42 -23.04 4.78
C PHE A 577 11.13 -24.34 4.37
N ALA A 578 10.48 -25.49 4.51
CA ALA A 578 10.98 -26.80 4.05
C ALA A 578 10.31 -27.24 2.73
N LEU A 579 9.47 -26.40 2.14
CA LEU A 579 8.85 -26.65 0.84
C LEU A 579 9.89 -26.68 -0.27
N THR A 580 9.72 -27.62 -1.20
CA THR A 580 10.54 -27.75 -2.40
C THR A 580 9.65 -28.14 -3.56
N ALA A 581 10.00 -27.76 -4.79
CA ALA A 581 9.18 -28.09 -5.96
C ALA A 581 8.84 -29.60 -6.09
N PRO A 582 9.76 -30.55 -5.79
CA PRO A 582 9.42 -31.98 -5.79
C PRO A 582 8.32 -32.38 -4.78
N LYS A 583 8.27 -31.77 -3.58
CA LYS A 583 7.21 -32.04 -2.59
C LYS A 583 5.83 -31.58 -3.06
N LEU A 584 5.77 -30.67 -4.04
CA LEU A 584 4.53 -30.08 -4.55
C LEU A 584 3.99 -30.78 -5.81
N LYS A 585 4.70 -31.79 -6.33
CA LYS A 585 4.41 -32.43 -7.62
C LYS A 585 3.01 -33.03 -7.70
N ASP A 586 2.65 -33.79 -6.66
CA ASP A 586 1.46 -34.63 -6.71
C ASP A 586 0.23 -33.93 -6.11
N VAL A 587 0.34 -32.65 -5.71
CA VAL A 587 -0.76 -31.88 -5.15
C VAL A 587 -1.82 -31.58 -6.22
N GLN A 588 -2.99 -32.20 -6.08
CA GLN A 588 -4.17 -31.93 -6.89
C GLN A 588 -5.18 -31.10 -6.11
N VAL A 589 -5.88 -30.21 -6.80
CA VAL A 589 -7.01 -29.45 -6.26
C VAL A 589 -8.28 -29.70 -7.07
N TRP A 590 -9.42 -29.64 -6.39
CA TRP A 590 -10.73 -29.82 -7.01
C TRP A 590 -11.21 -28.54 -7.68
N ARG A 591 -11.63 -28.66 -8.94
CA ARG A 591 -12.18 -27.56 -9.74
C ARG A 591 -13.51 -27.95 -10.35
N GLU A 592 -14.47 -27.05 -10.22
CA GLU A 592 -15.76 -27.19 -10.89
C GLU A 592 -15.62 -26.84 -12.37
N ALA A 593 -16.10 -27.70 -13.25
CA ALA A 593 -16.18 -27.44 -14.68
C ALA A 593 -17.21 -26.32 -14.93
N PRO A 594 -16.83 -25.17 -15.51
CA PRO A 594 -17.80 -24.12 -15.81
C PRO A 594 -18.66 -24.48 -17.01
N ILE A 595 -19.88 -23.95 -17.04
CA ILE A 595 -20.73 -23.95 -18.23
C ILE A 595 -20.42 -22.70 -19.05
N ILE A 596 -20.03 -22.89 -20.31
CA ILE A 596 -19.64 -21.85 -21.26
C ILE A 596 -20.62 -21.85 -22.44
N GLU A 597 -21.34 -20.75 -22.63
CA GLU A 597 -22.16 -20.51 -23.81
C GLU A 597 -21.30 -19.93 -24.93
N LEU A 598 -21.29 -20.59 -26.10
CA LEU A 598 -20.67 -20.08 -27.32
C LEU A 598 -21.68 -19.31 -28.16
N GLN A 599 -21.51 -17.98 -28.20
CA GLN A 599 -22.27 -17.09 -29.06
C GLN A 599 -21.46 -16.73 -30.30
N THR A 600 -22.11 -16.40 -31.41
CA THR A 600 -21.44 -15.83 -32.58
C THR A 600 -21.87 -14.38 -32.73
N VAL A 601 -20.92 -13.45 -32.58
CA VAL A 601 -21.16 -12.02 -32.77
C VAL A 601 -20.50 -11.59 -34.08
N THR A 602 -21.21 -10.81 -34.88
CA THR A 602 -20.67 -10.23 -36.11
C THR A 602 -20.01 -8.90 -35.76
N ASP A 603 -18.72 -8.73 -36.07
CA ASP A 603 -18.04 -7.46 -35.86
C ASP A 603 -18.47 -6.38 -36.87
N ALA A 604 -18.02 -5.14 -36.65
CA ALA A 604 -18.35 -3.99 -37.51
C ALA A 604 -17.96 -4.17 -38.99
N ASN A 605 -17.06 -5.13 -39.29
CA ASN A 605 -16.61 -5.46 -40.64
C ASN A 605 -17.34 -6.68 -41.23
N GLY A 606 -18.40 -7.18 -40.58
CA GLY A 606 -19.17 -8.32 -41.04
C GLY A 606 -18.54 -9.68 -40.73
N LYS A 607 -17.44 -9.75 -39.97
CA LYS A 607 -16.76 -11.00 -39.64
C LYS A 607 -17.35 -11.61 -38.37
N LYS A 608 -17.81 -12.86 -38.48
CA LYS A 608 -18.32 -13.64 -37.34
C LYS A 608 -17.16 -14.03 -36.41
N LYS A 609 -17.25 -13.65 -35.14
CA LYS A 609 -16.33 -14.05 -34.07
C LYS A 609 -17.08 -14.83 -33.00
N PRO A 610 -16.54 -15.96 -32.51
CA PRO A 610 -17.10 -16.65 -31.35
C PRO A 610 -16.84 -15.82 -30.08
N VAL A 611 -17.89 -15.60 -29.30
CA VAL A 611 -17.84 -14.97 -27.98
C VAL A 611 -18.22 -16.03 -26.95
N ARG A 612 -17.45 -16.15 -25.88
CA ARG A 612 -17.63 -17.13 -24.82
C ARG A 612 -18.23 -16.43 -23.60
N LYS A 613 -19.37 -16.91 -23.10
CA LYS A 613 -20.02 -16.38 -21.91
C LYS A 613 -20.15 -17.47 -20.84
N ARG A 614 -19.62 -17.24 -19.64
CA ARG A 614 -19.78 -18.17 -18.52
C ARG A 614 -21.18 -18.06 -17.94
N LEU A 615 -21.94 -19.16 -17.94
CA LEU A 615 -23.30 -19.21 -17.39
C LEU A 615 -23.33 -19.58 -15.90
N GLY A 616 -22.32 -20.29 -15.42
CA GLY A 616 -22.23 -20.72 -14.03
C GLY A 616 -21.30 -21.92 -13.84
N GLY A 617 -21.40 -22.54 -12.67
CA GLY A 617 -20.82 -23.84 -12.36
C GLY A 617 -21.74 -24.97 -12.84
N SER A 618 -21.16 -26.11 -13.23
CA SER A 618 -21.93 -27.27 -13.69
C SER A 618 -22.33 -28.25 -12.59
N GLY A 619 -21.78 -28.10 -11.38
CA GLY A 619 -21.82 -29.12 -10.34
C GLY A 619 -20.88 -30.31 -10.59
N LEU A 620 -20.19 -30.36 -11.74
CA LEU A 620 -19.22 -31.41 -12.05
C LEU A 620 -17.81 -30.97 -11.69
N TRP A 621 -17.07 -31.85 -11.02
CA TRP A 621 -15.76 -31.57 -10.47
C TRP A 621 -14.69 -32.46 -11.08
N HIS A 622 -13.47 -31.93 -11.19
CA HIS A 622 -12.29 -32.66 -11.62
C HIS A 622 -11.04 -32.20 -10.85
N GLN A 623 -10.01 -33.05 -10.82
CA GLN A 623 -8.73 -32.72 -10.22
C GLN A 623 -7.80 -32.04 -11.23
N VAL A 624 -7.07 -31.02 -10.78
CA VAL A 624 -5.99 -30.38 -11.55
C VAL A 624 -4.73 -30.21 -10.69
N PRO A 625 -3.53 -30.33 -11.28
CA PRO A 625 -2.30 -30.05 -10.56
C PRO A 625 -2.24 -28.59 -10.11
N ALA A 626 -1.86 -28.35 -8.85
CA ALA A 626 -1.79 -27.00 -8.28
C ALA A 626 -0.48 -26.26 -8.62
N PHE A 627 0.65 -26.98 -8.56
CA PHE A 627 2.01 -26.39 -8.63
C PHE A 627 2.82 -26.85 -9.85
N TRP A 628 2.36 -27.87 -10.55
CA TRP A 628 3.05 -28.46 -11.69
C TRP A 628 2.21 -28.33 -12.95
N THR A 629 2.85 -28.34 -14.10
CA THR A 629 2.14 -28.32 -15.38
C THR A 629 1.36 -29.62 -15.57
N ASN A 630 0.24 -29.54 -16.29
CA ASN A 630 -0.30 -30.72 -16.97
C ASN A 630 0.78 -31.34 -17.89
N PRO A 631 0.69 -32.63 -18.27
CA PRO A 631 1.57 -33.24 -19.26
C PRO A 631 1.73 -32.40 -20.52
N VAL A 632 2.97 -31.98 -20.83
CA VAL A 632 3.31 -31.15 -22.00
C VAL A 632 4.16 -31.93 -22.99
N GLU A 633 3.76 -31.95 -24.26
CA GLU A 633 4.60 -32.42 -25.36
C GLU A 633 5.79 -31.46 -25.56
N ALA A 634 7.02 -31.96 -25.47
CA ALA A 634 8.20 -31.10 -25.60
C ALA A 634 8.29 -30.45 -26.98
N LYS A 635 8.57 -29.14 -26.99
CA LYS A 635 8.72 -28.37 -28.22
C LYS A 635 10.05 -28.71 -28.88
N LYS A 636 10.04 -28.95 -30.20
CA LYS A 636 11.27 -29.16 -30.98
C LYS A 636 12.03 -27.84 -31.08
N LYS A 637 13.34 -27.86 -30.78
CA LYS A 637 14.20 -26.68 -30.93
C LYS A 637 14.30 -26.27 -32.40
N SER A 638 14.35 -24.98 -32.65
CA SER A 638 14.63 -24.40 -33.97
C SER A 638 16.07 -24.67 -34.40
N LYS A 639 16.34 -24.51 -35.70
CA LYS A 639 17.69 -24.67 -36.25
C LYS A 639 18.72 -23.76 -35.57
N LYS A 640 18.34 -22.50 -35.30
CA LYS A 640 19.18 -21.50 -34.61
C LYS A 640 19.52 -21.92 -33.19
N GLU A 641 18.56 -22.47 -32.45
CA GLU A 641 18.77 -22.96 -31.08
C GLU A 641 19.69 -24.20 -31.04
N LEU A 642 19.58 -25.08 -32.04
CA LEU A 642 20.46 -26.25 -32.17
C LEU A 642 21.90 -25.86 -32.53
N GLU A 643 22.06 -24.88 -33.42
CA GLU A 643 23.37 -24.32 -33.79
C GLU A 643 24.05 -23.62 -32.60
N ALA A 644 23.29 -22.86 -31.81
CA ALA A 644 23.77 -22.23 -30.58
C ALA A 644 24.23 -23.27 -29.53
N LEU A 645 23.42 -24.32 -29.30
CA LEU A 645 23.76 -25.40 -28.36
C LEU A 645 25.02 -26.17 -28.81
N ALA A 646 25.19 -26.39 -30.12
CA ALA A 646 26.39 -27.02 -30.66
C ALA A 646 27.65 -26.16 -30.45
N ALA A 647 27.54 -24.83 -30.55
CA ALA A 647 28.63 -23.90 -30.26
C ALA A 647 28.96 -23.84 -28.75
N GLN A 648 27.95 -23.91 -27.88
CA GLN A 648 28.10 -23.91 -26.42
C GLN A 648 28.79 -25.20 -25.94
N ASN A 649 28.33 -26.37 -26.42
CA ASN A 649 28.94 -27.67 -26.12
C ASN A 649 30.39 -27.79 -26.66
N ALA A 650 30.70 -27.11 -27.78
CA ALA A 650 32.08 -27.03 -28.30
C ALA A 650 32.99 -26.14 -27.44
N THR A 651 32.41 -25.22 -26.67
CA THR A 651 33.12 -24.33 -25.73
C THR A 651 33.29 -25.02 -24.37
N GLU A 652 32.27 -25.72 -23.87
CA GLU A 652 32.35 -26.54 -22.65
C GLU A 652 33.34 -27.69 -22.80
N ARG A 653 33.42 -28.37 -23.96
CA ARG A 653 34.46 -29.38 -24.22
C ARG A 653 35.88 -28.82 -24.17
N ARG A 654 36.09 -27.55 -24.53
CA ARG A 654 37.40 -26.88 -24.40
C ARG A 654 37.74 -26.50 -22.96
N LEU A 655 36.73 -26.35 -22.09
CA LEU A 655 36.90 -26.06 -20.66
C LEU A 655 37.08 -27.35 -19.85
N ASP A 656 36.36 -28.43 -20.19
CA ASP A 656 36.53 -29.75 -19.56
C ASP A 656 37.91 -30.36 -19.88
N GLU A 657 38.42 -30.22 -21.12
CA GLU A 657 39.80 -30.62 -21.48
C GLU A 657 40.88 -29.79 -20.75
N ALA A 658 40.55 -28.58 -20.31
CA ALA A 658 41.44 -27.72 -19.51
C ALA A 658 41.32 -27.99 -17.99
N TYR A 659 40.16 -28.46 -17.52
CA TYR A 659 39.90 -28.77 -16.11
C TYR A 659 40.40 -30.18 -15.73
N GLU A 660 40.31 -31.17 -16.63
CA GLU A 660 40.89 -32.52 -16.43
C GLU A 660 42.43 -32.52 -16.35
N GLN A 661 43.10 -31.43 -16.76
CA GLN A 661 44.55 -31.27 -16.58
C GLN A 661 44.94 -30.65 -15.22
N VAL A 662 43.99 -30.18 -14.40
CA VAL A 662 44.28 -29.43 -13.16
C VAL A 662 43.74 -30.08 -11.88
N THR A 663 42.77 -31.00 -11.95
CA THR A 663 42.18 -31.63 -10.74
C THR A 663 42.24 -33.15 -10.75
N ALA A 664 43.47 -33.67 -10.64
CA ALA A 664 43.76 -35.05 -10.22
C ALA A 664 44.29 -35.08 -8.77
N ALA A 665 43.59 -34.45 -7.83
CA ALA A 665 43.70 -34.70 -6.40
C ALA A 665 42.59 -33.92 -5.67
N GLN A 666 41.86 -34.61 -4.78
CA GLN A 666 40.87 -34.07 -3.83
C GLN A 666 39.50 -33.70 -4.42
N ILE A 667 38.53 -34.61 -4.27
CA ILE A 667 37.26 -34.37 -3.57
C ILE A 667 36.74 -35.75 -3.14
N GLY A 668 36.51 -35.88 -1.83
CA GLY A 668 35.98 -37.07 -1.19
C GLY A 668 34.47 -37.22 -1.37
N GLU A 669 34.02 -38.43 -1.05
CA GLU A 669 32.64 -38.91 -1.10
C GLU A 669 31.72 -38.10 -0.18
N GLU A 670 30.84 -37.29 -0.75
CA GLU A 670 29.56 -36.90 -0.13
C GLU A 670 28.61 -36.32 -1.19
N ASN A 671 27.87 -37.18 -1.89
CA ASN A 671 26.57 -36.88 -2.51
C ASN A 671 25.96 -38.15 -3.12
N ALA A 672 25.41 -39.00 -2.24
CA ALA A 672 24.63 -40.17 -2.61
C ALA A 672 23.13 -39.89 -2.37
N MET A 673 22.57 -38.92 -3.09
CA MET A 673 21.14 -38.83 -3.36
C MET A 673 20.94 -38.32 -4.80
N GLY A 674 20.55 -39.24 -5.69
CA GLY A 674 19.97 -39.02 -7.02
C GLY A 674 20.57 -37.91 -7.91
N ARG A 675 21.52 -38.25 -8.79
CA ARG A 675 21.74 -37.42 -9.99
C ARG A 675 20.40 -37.35 -10.74
N ALA A 676 19.76 -36.19 -10.75
CA ALA A 676 18.60 -35.95 -11.60
C ALA A 676 18.97 -36.39 -13.03
N ARG A 677 18.10 -37.17 -13.68
CA ARG A 677 18.28 -37.49 -15.10
C ARG A 677 18.32 -36.18 -15.86
N ASP A 678 19.45 -35.87 -16.48
CA ASP A 678 19.58 -34.70 -17.34
C ASP A 678 18.84 -34.97 -18.66
N TYR A 679 17.51 -34.81 -18.62
CA TYR A 679 16.66 -35.01 -19.78
C TYR A 679 16.97 -34.02 -20.92
N ALA A 680 17.59 -32.87 -20.64
CA ALA A 680 18.05 -31.95 -21.67
C ALA A 680 19.20 -32.55 -22.49
N ARG A 681 20.08 -33.35 -21.87
CA ARG A 681 21.10 -34.15 -22.58
C ARG A 681 20.52 -35.38 -23.28
N GLU A 682 19.50 -36.01 -22.72
CA GLU A 682 18.85 -37.20 -23.30
C GLU A 682 18.02 -36.84 -24.55
N TYR A 683 17.40 -35.65 -24.57
CA TYR A 683 16.56 -35.15 -25.66
C TYR A 683 17.08 -33.82 -26.22
N PRO A 684 18.30 -33.75 -26.79
CA PRO A 684 18.96 -32.49 -27.16
C PRO A 684 18.20 -31.68 -28.20
N GLN A 685 17.42 -32.36 -29.06
CA GLN A 685 16.57 -31.78 -30.10
C GLN A 685 15.25 -31.17 -29.60
N TYR A 686 14.93 -31.35 -28.32
CA TYR A 686 13.72 -30.83 -27.67
C TYR A 686 14.06 -29.87 -26.54
N THR A 687 13.17 -28.91 -26.27
CA THR A 687 13.25 -28.04 -25.10
C THR A 687 12.57 -28.74 -23.94
N VAL A 688 13.38 -29.24 -23.00
CA VAL A 688 12.93 -29.85 -21.74
C VAL A 688 13.59 -29.07 -20.60
N PRO A 689 12.82 -28.47 -19.68
CA PRO A 689 13.37 -27.77 -18.52
C PRO A 689 14.25 -28.69 -17.65
N ALA A 690 15.27 -28.14 -17.00
CA ALA A 690 16.23 -28.92 -16.20
C ALA A 690 15.58 -29.61 -14.99
N ASP A 691 14.51 -29.03 -14.44
CA ASP A 691 13.73 -29.53 -13.32
C ASP A 691 12.47 -30.30 -13.76
N ALA A 692 12.34 -30.60 -15.06
CA ALA A 692 11.22 -31.36 -15.60
C ALA A 692 11.40 -32.87 -15.41
N LEU A 693 10.26 -33.58 -15.33
CA LEU A 693 10.20 -35.03 -15.31
C LEU A 693 9.51 -35.51 -16.59
N VAL A 694 10.26 -36.23 -17.44
CA VAL A 694 9.68 -36.93 -18.60
C VAL A 694 8.87 -38.12 -18.09
N ILE A 695 7.55 -38.11 -18.34
CA ILE A 695 6.61 -39.11 -17.82
C ILE A 695 6.22 -40.16 -18.86
N ARG A 696 6.31 -39.83 -20.16
CA ARG A 696 6.09 -40.75 -21.27
C ARG A 696 6.72 -40.21 -22.55
N GLU A 697 6.89 -41.07 -23.54
CA GLU A 697 7.30 -40.70 -24.89
C GLU A 697 6.15 -40.92 -25.88
N GLU A 698 5.95 -39.97 -26.79
CA GLU A 698 5.06 -40.12 -27.92
C GLU A 698 5.84 -40.45 -29.18
N VAL A 699 5.49 -41.58 -29.80
CA VAL A 699 6.08 -42.03 -31.06
C VAL A 699 5.19 -41.59 -32.22
N LYS A 700 5.65 -40.63 -33.02
CA LYS A 700 5.00 -40.24 -34.27
C LYS A 700 5.72 -40.93 -35.44
N THR A 701 4.99 -41.76 -36.17
CA THR A 701 5.49 -42.42 -37.38
C THR A 701 5.09 -41.60 -38.60
N ALA A 702 6.07 -41.06 -39.33
CA ALA A 702 5.81 -40.32 -40.57
C ALA A 702 5.47 -41.28 -41.72
N ARG A 703 4.90 -40.73 -42.80
CA ARG A 703 4.45 -41.50 -43.98
C ARG A 703 5.59 -42.22 -44.71
N ASP A 704 6.84 -41.79 -44.50
CA ASP A 704 8.07 -42.41 -45.03
C ASP A 704 8.60 -43.55 -44.15
N GLY A 705 7.90 -43.88 -43.05
CA GLY A 705 8.30 -44.92 -42.11
C GLY A 705 9.26 -44.45 -41.01
N SER A 706 9.71 -43.19 -41.04
CA SER A 706 10.58 -42.63 -39.99
C SER A 706 9.80 -42.46 -38.67
N ARG A 707 10.43 -42.84 -37.55
CA ARG A 707 9.86 -42.71 -36.21
C ARG A 707 10.50 -41.54 -35.49
N THR A 708 9.70 -40.60 -35.02
CA THR A 708 10.13 -39.50 -34.16
C THR A 708 9.61 -39.74 -32.75
N VAL A 709 10.52 -39.81 -31.78
CA VAL A 709 10.20 -39.95 -30.36
C VAL A 709 10.18 -38.56 -29.73
N ARG A 710 9.04 -38.14 -29.19
CA ARG A 710 8.84 -36.84 -28.54
C ARG A 710 8.59 -37.06 -27.05
N PRO A 711 9.41 -36.50 -26.15
CA PRO A 711 9.17 -36.63 -24.71
C PRO A 711 7.96 -35.79 -24.31
N VAL A 712 7.14 -36.33 -23.42
CA VAL A 712 6.06 -35.63 -22.70
C VAL A 712 6.52 -35.47 -21.26
N TYR A 713 6.58 -34.24 -20.77
CA TYR A 713 7.08 -33.94 -19.44
C TYR A 713 6.06 -33.19 -18.60
N VAL A 714 6.26 -33.24 -17.28
CA VAL A 714 5.67 -32.31 -16.31
C VAL A 714 6.80 -31.54 -15.64
N ALA A 715 6.57 -30.27 -15.30
CA ALA A 715 7.55 -29.45 -14.61
C ALA A 715 6.87 -28.53 -13.60
N PRO A 716 7.60 -27.99 -12.61
CA PRO A 716 7.09 -26.89 -11.80
C PRO A 716 6.63 -25.73 -12.69
N THR A 717 5.50 -25.11 -12.33
CA THR A 717 5.07 -23.88 -13.01
C THR A 717 6.06 -22.74 -12.72
N GLU A 718 6.07 -21.72 -13.57
CA GLU A 718 6.85 -20.50 -13.33
C GLU A 718 6.50 -19.88 -11.97
N THR A 719 5.21 -19.78 -11.66
CA THR A 719 4.70 -19.32 -10.35
C THR A 719 5.21 -20.15 -9.18
N THR A 720 5.42 -21.46 -9.37
CA THR A 720 5.96 -22.34 -8.32
C THR A 720 7.45 -22.10 -8.12
N ARG A 721 8.22 -21.83 -9.17
CA ARG A 721 9.64 -21.46 -9.03
C ARG A 721 9.78 -20.14 -8.27
N SER A 722 9.03 -19.12 -8.67
CA SER A 722 9.01 -17.82 -7.98
C SER A 722 8.56 -17.95 -6.52
N LEU A 723 7.56 -18.79 -6.21
CA LEU A 723 7.16 -19.07 -4.84
C LEU A 723 8.32 -19.60 -3.97
N ILE A 724 9.12 -20.53 -4.50
CA ILE A 724 10.26 -21.09 -3.76
C ILE A 724 11.34 -20.01 -3.54
N GLU A 725 11.61 -19.17 -4.55
CA GLU A 725 12.56 -18.05 -4.42
C GLU A 725 12.12 -17.03 -3.36
N GLU A 726 10.82 -16.68 -3.32
CA GLU A 726 10.27 -15.77 -2.31
C GLU A 726 10.32 -16.37 -0.89
N LEU A 727 10.14 -17.68 -0.74
CA LEU A 727 10.31 -18.36 0.54
C LEU A 727 11.74 -18.25 1.07
N ASP A 728 12.74 -18.29 0.18
CA ASP A 728 14.13 -18.14 0.60
C ASP A 728 14.46 -16.69 1.01
N LYS A 729 13.90 -15.68 0.31
CA LYS A 729 14.00 -14.28 0.72
C LYS A 729 13.34 -14.02 2.08
N ALA A 730 12.19 -14.63 2.33
CA ALA A 730 11.44 -14.47 3.57
C ALA A 730 12.21 -14.92 4.83
N ARG A 731 13.24 -15.78 4.68
CA ARG A 731 14.08 -16.22 5.80
C ARG A 731 14.82 -15.07 6.50
N THR A 732 15.12 -14.00 5.77
CA THR A 732 15.85 -12.83 6.28
C THR A 732 14.95 -11.65 6.63
N ALA A 733 13.64 -11.89 6.81
CA ALA A 733 12.69 -10.83 7.14
C ALA A 733 12.97 -10.19 8.52
N PRO A 734 12.66 -8.89 8.68
CA PRO A 734 12.86 -8.17 9.94
C PRO A 734 11.93 -8.69 11.04
N LEU A 735 12.34 -8.48 12.29
CA LEU A 735 11.72 -9.13 13.46
C LEU A 735 10.23 -8.80 13.61
N GLU A 736 9.81 -7.55 13.34
CA GLU A 736 8.39 -7.18 13.41
C GLU A 736 7.52 -7.95 12.42
N ARG A 737 8.06 -8.33 11.25
CA ARG A 737 7.35 -9.08 10.23
C ARG A 737 7.24 -10.55 10.63
N VAL A 738 8.29 -11.10 11.24
CA VAL A 738 8.26 -12.42 11.87
C VAL A 738 7.17 -12.48 12.94
N LEU A 739 7.07 -11.48 13.82
CA LEU A 739 6.03 -11.43 14.86
C LEU A 739 4.60 -11.40 14.29
N VAL A 740 4.38 -10.66 13.21
CA VAL A 740 3.07 -10.66 12.51
C VAL A 740 2.80 -12.02 11.85
N ALA A 741 3.83 -12.68 11.33
CA ALA A 741 3.74 -14.00 10.69
C ALA A 741 3.35 -15.11 11.68
N LEU A 742 3.78 -15.02 12.95
CA LEU A 742 3.36 -15.94 14.02
C LEU A 742 1.85 -15.88 14.34
N SER A 743 1.13 -14.92 13.76
CA SER A 743 -0.32 -14.79 13.88
C SER A 743 -0.79 -14.65 15.35
N ILE A 744 0.03 -14.01 16.19
CA ILE A 744 -0.30 -13.68 17.57
C ILE A 744 -1.56 -12.79 17.60
N ARG A 745 -2.48 -13.10 18.51
CA ARG A 745 -3.77 -12.40 18.58
C ARG A 745 -3.55 -10.93 18.95
N HIS A 746 -4.32 -10.03 18.34
CA HIS A 746 -4.24 -8.57 18.53
C HIS A 746 -2.92 -7.91 18.09
N LEU A 747 -1.92 -8.69 17.63
CA LEU A 747 -0.63 -8.17 17.22
C LEU A 747 -0.62 -7.86 15.71
N GLY A 748 -0.70 -6.57 15.37
CA GLY A 748 -0.50 -6.06 14.02
C GLY A 748 0.89 -5.43 13.84
N LEU A 749 1.25 -5.12 12.59
CA LEU A 749 2.57 -4.57 12.23
C LEU A 749 2.99 -3.32 13.04
N PRO A 750 2.13 -2.31 13.28
CA PRO A 750 2.53 -1.15 14.08
C PRO A 750 2.97 -1.53 15.50
N THR A 751 2.22 -2.42 16.14
CA THR A 751 2.52 -2.91 17.49
C THR A 751 3.73 -3.83 17.51
N ALA A 752 3.85 -4.71 16.50
CA ALA A 752 5.01 -5.60 16.35
C ALA A 752 6.33 -4.82 16.21
N ARG A 753 6.32 -3.68 15.50
CA ARG A 753 7.48 -2.77 15.40
C ARG A 753 7.90 -2.21 16.74
N LEU A 754 6.93 -1.81 17.57
CA LEU A 754 7.22 -1.28 18.90
C LEU A 754 7.86 -2.35 19.79
N ILE A 755 7.38 -3.59 19.72
CA ILE A 755 7.99 -4.73 20.42
C ILE A 755 9.40 -5.00 19.90
N ALA A 756 9.58 -5.12 18.58
CA ALA A 756 10.88 -5.40 17.96
C ALA A 756 11.93 -4.32 18.24
N LYS A 757 11.53 -3.03 18.28
CA LYS A 757 12.42 -1.92 18.66
C LYS A 757 12.93 -2.05 20.09
N ARG A 758 12.11 -2.56 21.01
CA ARG A 758 12.48 -2.73 22.43
C ARG A 758 13.21 -4.04 22.71
N PHE A 759 12.84 -5.11 22.00
CA PHE A 759 13.36 -6.46 22.19
C PHE A 759 13.99 -6.95 20.89
N PRO A 760 15.33 -6.96 20.78
CA PRO A 760 16.02 -7.10 19.50
C PRO A 760 16.03 -8.52 18.95
N SER A 761 15.42 -9.51 19.63
CA SER A 761 15.39 -10.90 19.16
C SER A 761 14.13 -11.62 19.63
N LEU A 762 13.79 -12.72 18.95
CA LEU A 762 12.70 -13.60 19.39
C LEU A 762 12.94 -14.16 20.79
N ASP A 763 14.20 -14.45 21.16
CA ASP A 763 14.53 -14.94 22.50
C ASP A 763 14.31 -13.85 23.55
N ALA A 764 14.67 -12.59 23.27
CA ALA A 764 14.39 -11.47 24.17
C ALA A 764 12.87 -11.25 24.38
N ILE A 765 12.08 -11.42 23.31
CA ILE A 765 10.62 -11.31 23.39
C ILE A 765 10.02 -12.47 24.18
N ALA A 766 10.52 -13.70 23.98
CA ALA A 766 10.04 -14.88 24.68
C ALA A 766 10.20 -14.79 26.21
N HIS A 767 11.21 -14.05 26.69
CA HIS A 767 11.46 -13.84 28.13
C HIS A 767 10.80 -12.57 28.69
N ALA A 768 10.13 -11.76 27.87
CA ALA A 768 9.50 -10.52 28.32
C ALA A 768 8.27 -10.83 29.18
N SER A 769 8.13 -10.13 30.31
CA SER A 769 6.92 -10.19 31.14
C SER A 769 5.78 -9.33 30.58
N VAL A 770 4.57 -9.53 31.09
CA VAL A 770 3.42 -8.66 30.77
C VAL A 770 3.73 -7.23 31.21
N GLU A 771 4.39 -7.06 32.36
CA GLU A 771 4.83 -5.77 32.88
C GLU A 771 5.84 -5.08 31.96
N ASP A 772 6.77 -5.82 31.37
CA ASP A 772 7.77 -5.26 30.45
C ASP A 772 7.12 -4.77 29.15
N LEU A 773 6.22 -5.59 28.57
CA LEU A 773 5.51 -5.27 27.34
C LEU A 773 4.55 -4.10 27.52
N THR A 774 3.86 -3.99 28.67
CA THR A 774 2.96 -2.87 28.97
C THR A 774 3.68 -1.55 29.30
N GLN A 775 5.02 -1.55 29.43
CA GLN A 775 5.78 -0.30 29.46
C GLN A 775 5.89 0.38 28.09
N ILE A 776 5.68 -0.37 27.00
CA ILE A 776 5.75 0.16 25.64
C ILE A 776 4.47 0.95 25.34
N ASP A 777 4.61 2.23 25.00
CA ASP A 777 3.47 3.09 24.65
C ASP A 777 2.72 2.52 23.45
N GLY A 778 1.40 2.37 23.58
CA GLY A 778 0.54 1.70 22.59
C GLY A 778 0.32 0.20 22.80
N ILE A 779 0.93 -0.43 23.82
CA ILE A 779 0.68 -1.83 24.19
C ILE A 779 -0.14 -1.92 25.48
N GLY A 780 -1.40 -2.36 25.35
CA GLY A 780 -2.27 -2.66 26.49
C GLY A 780 -2.08 -4.07 27.04
N GLU A 781 -2.64 -4.33 28.22
CA GLU A 781 -2.56 -5.60 28.94
C GLU A 781 -3.05 -6.79 28.11
N GLU A 782 -4.12 -6.63 27.33
CA GLU A 782 -4.64 -7.70 26.46
C GLU A 782 -3.64 -8.15 25.39
N ILE A 783 -2.90 -7.20 24.80
CA ILE A 783 -1.88 -7.51 23.78
C ILE A 783 -0.66 -8.13 24.44
N ALA A 784 -0.20 -7.56 25.56
CA ALA A 784 0.93 -8.07 26.31
C ALA A 784 0.70 -9.51 26.76
N GLN A 785 -0.48 -9.81 27.33
CA GLN A 785 -0.87 -11.16 27.72
C GLN A 785 -0.91 -12.11 26.50
N ALA A 786 -1.48 -11.68 25.38
CA ALA A 786 -1.53 -12.51 24.17
C ALA A 786 -0.14 -12.88 23.62
N VAL A 787 0.83 -11.98 23.73
CA VAL A 787 2.24 -12.26 23.36
C VAL A 787 2.87 -13.24 24.34
N VAL A 788 2.76 -12.98 25.64
CA VAL A 788 3.32 -13.85 26.69
C VAL A 788 2.73 -15.26 26.63
N ASP A 789 1.41 -15.39 26.52
CA ASP A 789 0.72 -16.69 26.44
C ASP A 789 1.18 -17.49 25.22
N TRP A 790 1.39 -16.80 24.09
CA TRP A 790 1.85 -17.43 22.86
C TRP A 790 3.26 -18.00 23.03
N PHE A 791 4.21 -17.22 23.54
CA PHE A 791 5.58 -17.68 23.76
C PHE A 791 5.68 -18.73 24.88
N ALA A 792 4.92 -18.57 25.97
CA ALA A 792 4.84 -19.56 27.05
C ALA A 792 4.31 -20.91 26.53
N SER A 793 3.34 -20.90 25.61
CA SER A 793 2.89 -22.13 24.96
C SER A 793 3.92 -22.73 23.99
N ALA A 794 4.88 -21.94 23.53
CA ALA A 794 5.97 -22.37 22.65
C ALA A 794 7.21 -22.87 23.40
N ASP A 795 7.27 -22.71 24.74
CA ASP A 795 8.36 -23.24 25.57
C ASP A 795 8.44 -24.77 25.53
N ASP A 796 7.29 -25.43 25.35
CA ASP A 796 7.23 -26.86 25.09
C ASP A 796 7.47 -27.13 23.60
N LEU A 797 8.60 -27.77 23.29
CA LEU A 797 8.98 -28.14 21.92
C LEU A 797 8.02 -29.17 21.29
N GLU A 798 7.26 -29.92 22.10
CA GLU A 798 6.24 -30.85 21.61
C GLU A 798 4.92 -30.13 21.28
N SER A 799 4.76 -28.87 21.71
CA SER A 799 3.63 -28.04 21.31
C SER A 799 3.77 -27.59 19.85
N TRP A 800 2.64 -27.37 19.19
CA TRP A 800 2.67 -26.91 17.80
C TRP A 800 3.32 -25.53 17.63
N HIS A 801 3.21 -24.64 18.63
CA HIS A 801 3.93 -23.35 18.62
C HIS A 801 5.44 -23.52 18.82
N GLY A 802 5.85 -24.45 19.69
CA GLY A 802 7.26 -24.79 19.89
C GLY A 802 7.87 -25.39 18.62
N GLY A 803 7.14 -26.28 17.96
CA GLY A 803 7.51 -26.84 16.65
C GLY A 803 7.70 -25.78 15.57
N ILE A 804 6.82 -24.76 15.51
CA ILE A 804 6.96 -23.62 14.59
C ILE A 804 8.25 -22.85 14.86
N LEU A 805 8.48 -22.41 16.11
CA LEU A 805 9.68 -21.65 16.44
C LEU A 805 10.96 -22.43 16.18
N ALA A 806 11.00 -23.71 16.54
CA ALA A 806 12.16 -24.57 16.34
C ALA A 806 12.49 -24.72 14.84
N ALA A 807 11.49 -25.02 14.01
CA ALA A 807 11.67 -25.18 12.57
C ALA A 807 12.10 -23.86 11.90
N TRP A 808 11.50 -22.74 12.29
CA TRP A 808 11.81 -21.42 11.73
C TRP A 808 13.22 -20.96 12.13
N LYS A 809 13.64 -21.15 13.39
CA LYS A 809 15.02 -20.87 13.84
C LYS A 809 16.05 -21.74 13.10
N ALA A 810 15.73 -23.02 12.87
CA ALA A 810 16.56 -23.93 12.09
C ALA A 810 16.67 -23.47 10.62
N ALA A 811 15.58 -22.94 10.07
CA ALA A 811 15.49 -22.38 8.72
C ALA A 811 16.16 -21.00 8.55
N GLY A 812 16.65 -20.38 9.64
CA GLY A 812 17.34 -19.08 9.63
C GLY A 812 16.47 -17.87 9.97
N VAL A 813 15.17 -18.06 10.19
CA VAL A 813 14.20 -17.00 10.46
C VAL A 813 14.41 -16.39 11.84
N GLY A 814 14.34 -15.05 11.92
CA GLY A 814 14.42 -14.32 13.19
C GLY A 814 15.82 -14.23 13.80
N ARG A 815 16.88 -14.49 13.02
CA ARG A 815 18.29 -14.37 13.44
C ARG A 815 18.87 -12.95 13.34
N HIS A 816 18.20 -12.07 12.63
CA HIS A 816 18.61 -10.68 12.53
C HIS A 816 18.20 -9.95 13.82
N ALA A 817 19.20 -9.58 14.61
CA ALA A 817 18.99 -8.63 15.69
C ALA A 817 18.99 -7.23 15.11
N GLU A 818 17.98 -6.42 15.44
CA GLU A 818 18.04 -4.98 15.22
C GLU A 818 19.27 -4.42 15.95
N PRO A 819 20.00 -3.46 15.37
CA PRO A 819 21.15 -2.86 16.03
C PRO A 819 20.72 -2.33 17.41
N VAL A 820 21.42 -2.79 18.45
CA VAL A 820 21.20 -2.34 19.83
C VAL A 820 21.51 -0.85 19.88
N HIS A 821 20.56 -0.03 20.37
CA HIS A 821 20.76 1.40 20.55
C HIS A 821 22.08 1.68 21.30
N GLU A 822 22.98 2.46 20.70
CA GLU A 822 24.31 2.78 21.24
C GLU A 822 24.26 3.70 22.48
N LEU A 823 23.09 4.23 22.84
CA LEU A 823 22.92 5.15 23.95
C LEU A 823 22.83 4.42 25.30
N GLU A 824 23.59 4.91 26.28
CA GLU A 824 23.53 4.44 27.67
C GLU A 824 22.10 4.54 28.21
N GLN A 825 21.63 3.45 28.85
CA GLN A 825 20.26 3.33 29.38
C GLN A 825 20.10 4.04 30.73
N THR A 826 20.39 5.34 30.74
CA THR A 826 20.46 6.21 31.93
C THR A 826 19.13 6.33 32.68
N LEU A 827 17.99 6.03 32.03
CA LEU A 827 16.64 6.16 32.58
C LEU A 827 15.91 4.83 32.76
N ALA A 828 16.61 3.70 32.73
CA ALA A 828 16.01 2.38 32.92
C ALA A 828 15.13 2.31 34.20
N GLY A 829 13.85 1.96 34.02
CA GLY A 829 12.89 1.80 35.13
C GLY A 829 12.34 3.11 35.71
N LYS A 830 12.63 4.25 35.08
CA LYS A 830 12.19 5.58 35.52
C LYS A 830 10.99 6.08 34.73
N THR A 831 10.07 6.77 35.38
CA THR A 831 8.91 7.41 34.73
C THR A 831 9.05 8.93 34.75
N VAL A 832 9.10 9.54 33.57
CA VAL A 832 9.23 10.99 33.37
C VAL A 832 7.99 11.52 32.67
N VAL A 833 7.44 12.63 33.15
CA VAL A 833 6.31 13.33 32.50
C VAL A 833 6.78 14.68 32.01
N VAL A 834 6.54 14.99 30.73
CA VAL A 834 6.86 16.31 30.17
C VAL A 834 5.59 17.16 30.06
N THR A 835 5.63 18.40 30.56
CA THR A 835 4.53 19.36 30.54
C THR A 835 5.01 20.77 30.22
N GLY A 836 4.24 21.52 29.45
CA GLY A 836 4.67 22.82 28.90
C GLY A 836 5.47 22.68 27.59
N SER A 837 5.84 23.81 27.01
CA SER A 837 6.70 23.92 25.82
C SER A 837 8.16 24.04 26.25
N LEU A 838 9.02 23.19 25.68
CA LEU A 838 10.47 23.23 25.83
C LEU A 838 11.09 23.93 24.60
N GLU A 839 12.21 24.62 24.78
CA GLU A 839 12.91 25.40 23.76
C GLU A 839 13.58 24.48 22.71
N ASN A 840 14.24 23.42 23.16
CA ASN A 840 15.04 22.51 22.31
C ASN A 840 14.35 21.17 22.05
N TYR A 841 13.22 20.90 22.72
CA TYR A 841 12.49 19.66 22.53
C TYR A 841 11.03 19.93 22.15
N SER A 842 10.62 19.37 21.01
CA SER A 842 9.20 19.11 20.80
C SER A 842 8.71 18.07 21.83
N ARG A 843 7.40 18.07 22.10
CA ARG A 843 6.79 17.11 23.03
C ARG A 843 7.07 15.66 22.65
N ASP A 844 7.14 15.36 21.35
CA ASP A 844 7.39 14.00 20.87
C ASP A 844 8.88 13.66 20.88
N SER A 845 9.78 14.59 20.52
CA SER A 845 11.23 14.38 20.69
C SER A 845 11.65 14.24 22.15
N ALA A 846 10.97 14.91 23.09
CA ALA A 846 11.24 14.73 24.52
C ALA A 846 10.85 13.32 24.99
N LYS A 847 9.70 12.81 24.53
CA LYS A 847 9.28 11.43 24.82
C LYS A 847 10.24 10.43 24.21
N GLU A 848 10.66 10.66 22.97
CA GLU A 848 11.60 9.81 22.27
C GLU A 848 12.95 9.76 22.99
N ALA A 849 13.50 10.90 23.38
CA ALA A 849 14.75 10.98 24.14
C ALA A 849 14.69 10.20 25.48
N ILE A 850 13.54 10.25 26.18
CA ILE A 850 13.29 9.47 27.40
C ILE A 850 13.28 7.96 27.09
N VAL A 851 12.57 7.56 26.03
CA VAL A 851 12.39 6.16 25.65
C VAL A 851 13.71 5.54 25.14
N GLU A 852 14.49 6.28 24.36
CA GLU A 852 15.79 5.82 23.83
C GLU A 852 16.80 5.49 24.94
N ARG A 853 16.66 6.11 26.11
CA ARG A 853 17.51 5.88 27.30
C ARG A 853 16.86 4.95 28.33
N GLY A 854 15.79 4.24 27.95
CA GLY A 854 15.16 3.20 28.76
C GLY A 854 14.10 3.68 29.76
N GLY A 855 13.71 4.95 29.71
CA GLY A 855 12.68 5.54 30.57
C GLY A 855 11.27 5.45 29.99
N LYS A 856 10.26 5.66 30.85
CA LYS A 856 8.85 5.74 30.49
C LYS A 856 8.40 7.19 30.40
N ALA A 857 8.01 7.63 29.21
CA ALA A 857 7.43 8.96 29.01
C ALA A 857 5.91 8.95 29.26
N ALA A 858 5.47 9.24 30.50
CA ALA A 858 4.07 9.13 30.87
C ALA A 858 3.24 10.36 30.48
N GLY A 859 1.97 10.13 30.09
CA GLY A 859 1.03 11.18 29.72
C GLY A 859 0.40 11.93 30.90
N SER A 860 0.43 11.36 32.11
CA SER A 860 -0.19 11.88 33.32
C SER A 860 0.73 11.70 34.54
N VAL A 861 0.56 12.57 35.53
CA VAL A 861 1.34 12.56 36.77
C VAL A 861 0.67 11.63 37.80
N SER A 862 1.43 10.73 38.39
CA SER A 862 0.96 9.77 39.40
C SER A 862 2.01 9.57 40.50
N LYS A 863 1.67 8.88 41.60
CA LYS A 863 2.65 8.53 42.65
C LYS A 863 3.83 7.66 42.16
N LYS A 864 3.74 7.07 40.96
CA LYS A 864 4.80 6.27 40.33
C LYS A 864 5.70 7.11 39.40
N THR A 865 5.42 8.40 39.23
CA THR A 865 6.23 9.30 38.42
C THR A 865 7.48 9.70 39.20
N ASP A 866 8.66 9.49 38.63
CA ASP A 866 9.94 9.87 39.25
C ASP A 866 10.23 11.37 39.05
N TRP A 867 9.98 11.91 37.86
CA TRP A 867 10.23 13.32 37.53
C TRP A 867 9.16 13.93 36.63
N VAL A 868 8.93 15.23 36.79
CA VAL A 868 8.10 16.05 35.89
C VAL A 868 8.91 17.17 35.29
N VAL A 869 9.12 17.16 33.98
CA VAL A 869 9.81 18.22 33.25
C VAL A 869 8.82 19.33 32.92
N VAL A 870 9.13 20.54 33.35
CA VAL A 870 8.25 21.72 33.30
C VAL A 870 8.85 22.77 32.37
N GLY A 871 8.20 22.97 31.23
CA GLY A 871 8.48 24.05 30.28
C GLY A 871 7.50 25.21 30.39
N ALA A 872 7.59 26.19 29.48
CA ALA A 872 6.70 27.34 29.42
C ALA A 872 5.22 26.91 29.27
N ASN A 873 4.29 27.62 29.91
CA ASN A 873 2.85 27.29 29.91
C ASN A 873 2.50 25.90 30.48
N ALA A 874 3.26 25.40 31.45
CA ALA A 874 2.92 24.16 32.14
C ALA A 874 1.59 24.30 32.91
N GLY A 875 0.59 23.52 32.49
CA GLY A 875 -0.77 23.56 33.05
C GLY A 875 -0.97 22.62 34.26
N SER A 876 -2.12 21.93 34.27
CA SER A 876 -2.63 21.11 35.39
C SER A 876 -1.71 19.97 35.87
N LYS A 877 -0.69 19.58 35.10
CA LYS A 877 0.26 18.53 35.47
C LYS A 877 1.35 18.99 36.43
N ALA A 878 1.83 20.23 36.30
CA ALA A 878 2.77 20.80 37.25
C ALA A 878 2.12 20.93 38.63
N ALA A 879 0.89 21.46 38.67
CA ALA A 879 0.09 21.52 39.90
C ALA A 879 -0.14 20.13 40.53
N LYS A 880 -0.36 19.09 39.70
CA LYS A 880 -0.52 17.71 40.20
C LYS A 880 0.78 17.09 40.71
N ALA A 881 1.92 17.47 40.14
CA ALA A 881 3.25 17.04 40.60
C ALA A 881 3.56 17.63 41.97
N GLU A 882 3.26 18.91 42.15
CA GLU A 882 3.38 19.62 43.42
C GLU A 882 2.51 18.99 44.52
N GLU A 883 1.24 18.70 44.22
CA GLU A 883 0.32 18.03 45.16
C GLU A 883 0.82 16.65 45.61
N LEU A 884 1.50 15.93 44.71
CA LEU A 884 2.00 14.58 44.95
C LEU A 884 3.46 14.55 45.44
N GLY A 885 4.11 15.71 45.58
CA GLY A 885 5.50 15.83 46.02
C GLY A 885 6.51 15.23 45.03
N ILE A 886 6.21 15.26 43.73
CA ILE A 886 7.06 14.68 42.70
C ILE A 886 8.08 15.72 42.21
N PRO A 887 9.38 15.38 42.13
CA PRO A 887 10.43 16.26 41.62
C PRO A 887 10.10 16.92 40.28
N MET A 888 10.16 18.25 40.22
CA MET A 888 9.99 19.03 39.00
C MET A 888 11.35 19.50 38.48
N LEU A 889 11.58 19.35 37.17
CA LEU A 889 12.84 19.67 36.49
C LEU A 889 12.60 20.75 35.42
N ASN A 890 13.56 21.66 35.27
CA ASN A 890 13.61 22.53 34.10
C ASN A 890 14.26 21.82 32.90
N GLU A 891 14.37 22.50 31.76
CA GLU A 891 14.89 21.91 30.53
C GLU A 891 16.38 21.52 30.59
N ASP A 892 17.21 22.35 31.24
CA ASP A 892 18.64 22.04 31.42
C ASP A 892 18.84 20.81 32.30
N GLN A 893 18.06 20.69 33.37
CA GLN A 893 18.04 19.53 34.25
C GLN A 893 17.48 18.29 33.56
N PHE A 894 16.56 18.46 32.60
CA PHE A 894 16.08 17.35 31.78
C PHE A 894 17.18 16.85 30.84
N LYS A 895 17.98 17.75 30.26
CA LYS A 895 19.15 17.36 29.46
C LYS A 895 20.19 16.62 30.31
N GLU A 896 20.49 17.12 31.51
CA GLU A 896 21.40 16.45 32.46
C GLU A 896 20.88 15.07 32.87
N LEU A 897 19.56 14.95 33.12
CA LEU A 897 18.90 13.69 33.44
C LEU A 897 19.06 12.68 32.30
N LEU A 898 18.87 13.11 31.04
CA LEU A 898 19.07 12.26 29.86
C LEU A 898 20.55 11.82 29.73
N GLU A 899 21.50 12.69 30.00
CA GLU A 899 22.93 12.40 29.84
C GLU A 899 23.51 11.53 30.96
N THR A 900 23.03 11.68 32.20
CA THR A 900 23.70 11.10 33.38
C THR A 900 22.82 10.17 34.22
N GLY A 901 21.51 10.17 34.00
CA GLY A 901 20.54 9.42 34.83
C GLY A 901 20.30 10.02 36.21
N ALA A 902 20.92 11.16 36.52
CA ALA A 902 20.77 11.92 37.76
C ALA A 902 20.66 13.42 37.46
N VAL A 903 20.30 14.21 38.46
CA VAL A 903 20.26 15.68 38.36
C VAL A 903 21.03 16.26 39.54
N THR A 904 21.99 17.16 39.29
CA THR A 904 22.79 17.81 40.32
C THR A 904 22.33 19.26 40.54
N GLY A 905 21.41 19.47 41.49
CA GLY A 905 20.96 20.81 41.87
C GLY A 905 19.68 20.80 42.72
N PRO A 906 19.26 21.96 43.27
CA PRO A 906 17.98 22.06 43.97
C PRO A 906 16.84 21.80 42.99
N VAL A 907 16.10 20.71 43.21
CA VAL A 907 14.84 20.40 42.53
C VAL A 907 13.81 21.42 43.00
N THR A 908 13.30 22.25 42.10
CA THR A 908 12.44 23.38 42.45
C THR A 908 11.06 22.91 42.90
N GLY A 909 10.72 23.18 44.16
CA GLY A 909 9.38 22.99 44.71
C GLY A 909 8.46 24.21 44.58
N ASP A 910 8.86 25.26 43.87
CA ASP A 910 8.06 26.48 43.71
C ASP A 910 8.52 27.23 42.44
N VAL A 911 7.62 27.47 41.48
CA VAL A 911 7.88 28.28 40.28
C VAL A 911 6.94 29.48 40.30
N SER A 912 7.42 30.58 40.85
CA SER A 912 6.88 31.92 40.57
C SER A 912 7.55 32.46 39.30
N ALA A 913 6.73 32.93 38.36
CA ALA A 913 7.11 33.36 37.01
C ALA A 913 8.17 34.49 36.97
N PRO A 914 9.08 34.51 35.98
CA PRO A 914 10.00 35.63 35.82
C PRO A 914 9.36 36.80 35.06
N GLY A 915 9.26 37.94 35.75
CA GLY A 915 9.60 39.28 35.25
C GLY A 915 8.83 39.90 34.08
N GLN A 916 7.79 40.67 34.39
CA GLN A 916 7.57 41.98 33.76
C GLN A 916 8.37 42.99 34.58
N ASP A 917 9.45 43.55 34.02
CA ASP A 917 10.00 44.89 34.30
C ASP A 917 11.35 45.04 33.56
N GLU A 918 11.28 45.62 32.36
CA GLU A 918 12.16 46.63 31.71
C GLU A 918 12.07 46.55 30.17
#